data_AF-A0A094D4F9-F1
#
_entry.id   AF-A0A094D4F9-F1
#
_cell.length_a   1.000
_cell.length_b   1.000
_cell.length_c   1.000
_cell.angle_alpha   90.00
_cell.angle_beta   90.00
_cell.angle_gamma   90.00
#
_symmetry.space_group_name_H-M   'P 1'
#
loop_
_entity.id
_entity.type
_entity.pdbx_description
1 polymer ?
#
loop_
_entity_poly.entity_id
_entity_poly.type
_entity_poly.pdbx_seq_one_letter_code
_entity_poly.pdbx_strand_id
1 'polypeptide(L)'
;MQPIQETEGAVRSSWRNSKRAGGDWLWAVESERIRSCRYLGLRDAPELGAELELEQNQAQITQSRASRRALIASAVPYLSSPELDLSLRQIDDWCFGESSGIQHGGFTVFPVDLAGRGHAALPSPGPTVIAAFDDGDGMSDTGFQPLDDFEKASESLPDDSSIGQAQELDQQISSEAVLPVARALLRLGSESENLLQVPAHHQRQQQGHSPPRHLDALSMPGNQKRLIHHWVTFTSRKLVLLDEPHNPCRTMMLPMALKGLVSSSERSNADVAIFHALCASSAYNLFELGGRTNEQDRALALHHDQQAIHHLRHNLTRADEHQDESFAMAIMACIAVEAISGTTQRWRTHVSGGLAYLARLQTRGLDEAVISPFRSHMLSMAILCDIPVPADLKSFLNNDGLREGLEFTFPYYGISRSFLQAHNRMSEYSATTTTSTKTTALEKELDAFELQLYLDFPGLPPQGQTAPANNMHSTVIHHMAKTFYYAGLVFFLRSIRGTPVDAVQSLVELGISELESIEQVGKGELGCMMLWPVLVLGAESGTPDIQQRMRAWFQGQRKLGFRNLVVLEDLIATVWEATANSASSADERNVDWRNFIVQARFDINRREKLRRQYIEHNIERCRHEARSPRIYKLAALLAFGASCTLGQQVYISADGPSNRPNCKSCNSTTTIYHFTEFSFTQTETYRTATSRPVPSTTASYAPHFSALSTLVPNLSRTTWGNWDPNATAQATDSANPYGNAAWTALWQAANVSNFTEVPLYTTTVSPTAVPTSELILPPADYFGPTDCYTFPDDFVFGVAGSASQIEGAAAMEGKSPSLMEILPGAEGKSKSYVTNENYYLYKQDIERLASMGVKYYSFSIAWTRILPFALPGTPVNQEGLDHYSDLIDFVLDKGMVPTVTMFHFDTPLQFFGGNNSQAADDALIGYVNGGYQNETFTDSFVNYGKILLTHYADRVPIWFTFNEPFIYCDNGKSVNNVIKAHAQLYHFYHEDIQGTGKLGIKFNDNFGVPKNPKNQSDLDATNHFNDFQLATFCNPIFLGIDYPEAFKITVPDYVPLTPDDLAYIGNTSDFLGIDPYTATVVSQPPEGVEACAKNSSSPSFPYCVTQETQNIFGWNIGYRSQSYVYITPTYLRTYLSYLYNTFKKPVLVSEFGFPVFAESEKVAVEDQLFDSPRSQYYLSFMTEILKSIHEDGVNVMGALAWSFADNWEFGDYTQQFGLQYVNRTSQERRFKKSFFDLVDFVATRMGSS
;
A
#
# COMPACT_ATOMS: atom_id res chain seq x y z
N MET A 1 35.70 -48.45 -43.82
CA MET A 1 36.90 -47.83 -44.44
C MET A 1 37.10 -46.49 -43.72
N GLN A 2 38.20 -46.23 -42.99
CA GLN A 2 39.62 -46.09 -43.40
C GLN A 2 39.91 -44.78 -44.15
N PRO A 3 41.09 -44.13 -43.99
CA PRO A 3 42.20 -44.44 -43.04
C PRO A 3 42.99 -43.24 -42.43
N ILE A 4 43.97 -43.55 -41.53
CA ILE A 4 45.33 -42.92 -41.40
C ILE A 4 45.43 -41.46 -40.82
N GLN A 5 46.41 -41.08 -39.95
CA GLN A 5 47.38 -41.79 -39.07
C GLN A 5 47.97 -40.82 -37.99
N GLU A 6 48.46 -41.38 -36.86
CA GLU A 6 49.67 -41.00 -36.07
C GLU A 6 49.74 -39.68 -35.24
N THR A 7 50.50 -39.58 -34.12
CA THR A 7 51.27 -40.57 -33.32
C THR A 7 51.33 -40.16 -31.82
N GLU A 8 51.58 -41.16 -30.94
CA GLU A 8 52.43 -41.19 -29.70
C GLU A 8 52.72 -39.91 -28.87
N GLY A 9 52.97 -39.92 -27.55
CA GLY A 9 53.17 -41.00 -26.56
C GLY A 9 54.18 -40.57 -25.47
N ALA A 10 54.34 -41.20 -24.31
CA ALA A 10 53.56 -42.23 -23.59
C ALA A 10 54.09 -42.37 -22.12
N VAL A 11 53.99 -43.57 -21.54
CA VAL A 11 54.75 -44.10 -20.37
C VAL A 11 54.11 -44.01 -18.95
N ARG A 12 54.61 -44.90 -18.08
CA ARG A 12 54.30 -45.32 -16.69
C ARG A 12 55.07 -44.45 -15.64
N SER A 13 54.88 -44.47 -14.31
CA SER A 13 53.94 -45.10 -13.34
C SER A 13 54.27 -44.65 -11.90
N SER A 14 53.45 -45.07 -10.91
CA SER A 14 53.87 -45.56 -9.57
C SER A 14 53.77 -44.65 -8.33
N TRP A 15 52.81 -45.03 -7.46
CA TRP A 15 52.86 -45.06 -5.98
C TRP A 15 52.95 -43.77 -5.12
N ARG A 16 52.00 -43.71 -4.16
CA ARG A 16 52.09 -43.29 -2.74
C ARG A 16 53.26 -42.36 -2.33
N ASN A 17 53.01 -41.24 -1.64
CA ASN A 17 52.55 -41.29 -0.23
C ASN A 17 52.01 -39.94 0.31
N SER A 18 51.63 -39.93 1.59
CA SER A 18 51.00 -38.81 2.32
C SER A 18 51.96 -37.82 3.01
N LYS A 19 51.40 -36.65 3.43
CA LYS A 19 51.65 -35.82 4.64
C LYS A 19 52.40 -34.48 4.50
N ARG A 20 51.85 -33.51 5.25
CA ARG A 20 52.41 -32.22 5.76
C ARG A 20 52.65 -31.17 4.65
N ALA A 21 52.15 -29.93 4.77
CA ALA A 21 52.39 -28.89 5.79
C ALA A 21 53.85 -28.38 5.77
N GLY A 22 54.11 -27.07 5.82
CA GLY A 22 53.23 -25.91 5.90
C GLY A 22 53.96 -24.70 6.52
N GLY A 23 53.48 -23.47 6.28
CA GLY A 23 54.05 -22.24 6.84
C GLY A 23 55.11 -21.55 5.97
N ASP A 24 54.72 -20.40 5.41
CA ASP A 24 55.44 -19.13 5.24
C ASP A 24 56.85 -19.04 4.61
N TRP A 25 57.15 -17.88 3.98
CA TRP A 25 58.20 -16.92 4.37
C TRP A 25 58.45 -15.88 3.24
N LEU A 26 57.76 -14.74 3.34
CA LEU A 26 58.32 -13.35 3.33
C LEU A 26 59.16 -12.77 2.14
N TRP A 27 58.95 -11.47 1.87
CA TRP A 27 59.64 -10.56 0.92
C TRP A 27 59.48 -10.86 -0.60
N ALA A 28 59.54 -9.91 -1.56
CA ALA A 28 59.33 -8.44 -1.50
C ALA A 28 59.28 -7.76 -2.90
N VAL A 29 58.56 -6.63 -2.98
CA VAL A 29 58.95 -5.27 -3.46
C VAL A 29 59.74 -5.06 -4.78
N GLU A 30 59.29 -4.05 -5.55
CA GLU A 30 59.97 -3.27 -6.63
C GLU A 30 60.36 -3.98 -7.96
N SER A 31 60.52 -3.28 -9.10
CA SER A 31 59.90 -2.06 -9.66
C SER A 31 60.35 -1.84 -11.13
N GLU A 32 60.22 -0.62 -11.67
CA GLU A 32 60.89 -0.08 -12.88
C GLU A 32 60.45 -0.61 -14.28
N ARG A 33 60.59 0.14 -15.40
CA ARG A 33 60.52 1.60 -15.71
C ARG A 33 60.56 1.76 -17.26
N ILE A 34 60.58 3.01 -17.77
CA ILE A 34 61.06 3.43 -19.12
C ILE A 34 60.19 2.91 -20.32
N ARG A 35 59.35 3.76 -20.95
CA ARG A 35 59.67 4.80 -21.98
C ARG A 35 60.34 4.29 -23.27
N SER A 36 59.70 4.53 -24.42
CA SER A 36 60.27 5.21 -25.62
C SER A 36 59.18 5.40 -26.69
N CYS A 37 58.84 6.65 -27.06
CA CYS A 37 59.29 7.39 -28.27
C CYS A 37 58.51 6.97 -29.55
N ARG A 38 57.67 7.80 -30.20
CA ARG A 38 57.78 9.20 -30.73
C ARG A 38 58.32 9.21 -32.18
N TYR A 39 57.83 10.15 -33.02
CA TYR A 39 58.11 10.40 -34.46
C TYR A 39 57.29 9.55 -35.46
N LEU A 40 56.89 10.04 -36.64
CA LEU A 40 56.51 11.39 -37.12
C LEU A 40 55.87 11.30 -38.53
N GLY A 41 55.21 12.37 -38.99
CA GLY A 41 54.88 12.63 -40.41
C GLY A 41 53.36 12.77 -40.65
N LEU A 42 52.80 13.82 -41.28
CA LEU A 42 53.16 14.55 -42.53
C LEU A 42 53.06 13.60 -43.74
N ARG A 43 52.28 13.86 -44.79
CA ARG A 43 51.77 15.11 -45.44
C ARG A 43 50.58 14.73 -46.37
N ASP A 44 49.86 15.56 -47.14
CA ASP A 44 49.92 16.97 -47.61
C ASP A 44 48.46 17.53 -47.78
N ALA A 45 48.30 18.82 -48.11
CA ALA A 45 47.02 19.43 -48.56
C ALA A 45 47.06 19.72 -50.09
N PRO A 46 45.96 20.15 -50.74
CA PRO A 46 45.76 21.60 -50.87
C PRO A 46 44.30 22.14 -50.95
N GLU A 47 44.21 23.41 -50.51
CA GLU A 47 43.34 24.55 -50.88
C GLU A 47 42.23 24.42 -51.96
N LEU A 48 41.02 24.93 -51.61
CA LEU A 48 40.22 25.99 -52.28
C LEU A 48 38.74 25.92 -51.78
N GLY A 49 38.03 26.99 -51.42
CA GLY A 49 38.43 28.38 -51.20
C GLY A 49 37.23 29.36 -51.20
N ALA A 50 37.10 30.18 -50.14
CA ALA A 50 36.33 31.44 -50.06
C ALA A 50 34.78 31.38 -50.19
N GLU A 51 33.97 32.31 -49.64
CA GLU A 51 34.13 33.33 -48.57
C GLU A 51 32.73 33.79 -48.08
N LEU A 52 32.69 34.75 -47.13
CA LEU A 52 31.52 35.41 -46.52
C LEU A 52 30.71 34.52 -45.55
N GLU A 53 30.25 35.00 -44.38
CA GLU A 53 30.26 36.37 -43.83
C GLU A 53 30.66 36.39 -42.34
N LEU A 54 31.01 37.56 -41.80
CA LEU A 54 31.72 37.72 -40.52
C LEU A 54 30.99 38.71 -39.57
N GLU A 55 31.39 38.71 -38.29
CA GLU A 55 31.13 39.76 -37.29
C GLU A 55 29.66 40.06 -36.89
N GLN A 56 29.06 39.18 -36.08
CA GLN A 56 28.15 39.67 -35.02
C GLN A 56 28.20 38.92 -33.68
N ASN A 57 29.17 38.02 -33.46
CA ASN A 57 29.17 37.10 -32.31
C ASN A 57 30.36 37.22 -31.33
N GLN A 58 31.10 38.34 -31.37
CA GLN A 58 32.26 38.56 -30.48
C GLN A 58 31.88 39.00 -29.04
N ALA A 59 30.59 39.15 -28.73
CA ALA A 59 30.10 39.68 -27.45
C ALA A 59 29.60 38.60 -26.45
N GLN A 60 29.04 37.48 -26.90
CA GLN A 60 28.44 36.47 -26.00
C GLN A 60 29.46 35.52 -25.34
N ILE A 61 30.70 35.46 -25.85
CA ILE A 61 31.71 34.47 -25.41
C ILE A 61 32.25 34.74 -23.99
N THR A 62 32.09 35.95 -23.46
CA THR A 62 32.55 36.30 -22.10
C THR A 62 31.59 35.84 -21.00
N GLN A 63 30.29 35.69 -21.27
CA GLN A 63 29.31 35.20 -20.27
C GLN A 63 29.38 33.68 -20.08
N SER A 64 29.59 32.89 -21.15
CA SER A 64 29.51 31.42 -21.09
C SER A 64 30.60 30.76 -20.21
N ARG A 65 31.72 31.45 -19.96
CA ARG A 65 32.77 31.00 -19.03
C ARG A 65 32.45 31.25 -17.55
N ALA A 66 31.55 32.17 -17.22
CA ALA A 66 31.02 32.31 -15.87
C ALA A 66 29.96 31.23 -15.58
N SER A 67 29.02 31.01 -16.52
CA SER A 67 27.93 30.04 -16.38
C SER A 67 28.42 28.60 -16.13
N ARG A 68 29.55 28.18 -16.73
CA ARG A 68 30.15 26.87 -16.47
C ARG A 68 30.81 26.68 -15.09
N ARG A 69 30.88 27.72 -14.25
CA ARG A 69 31.20 27.58 -12.82
C ARG A 69 29.98 27.70 -11.92
N ALA A 70 28.93 28.40 -12.34
CA ALA A 70 27.66 28.43 -11.61
C ALA A 70 26.94 27.06 -11.65
N LEU A 71 26.90 26.40 -12.82
CA LEU A 71 26.27 25.09 -13.04
C LEU A 71 26.94 23.88 -12.34
N ILE A 72 27.92 24.12 -11.46
CA ILE A 72 28.58 23.10 -10.62
C ILE A 72 28.54 23.52 -9.13
N ALA A 73 27.93 24.67 -8.79
CA ALA A 73 28.04 25.32 -7.48
C ALA A 73 26.70 25.53 -6.74
N SER A 74 25.57 25.10 -7.30
CA SER A 74 24.26 25.10 -6.63
C SER A 74 23.50 23.80 -6.92
N ALA A 75 22.77 23.30 -5.92
CA ALA A 75 22.00 22.05 -5.97
C ALA A 75 22.80 20.78 -6.32
N VAL A 76 23.80 20.45 -5.49
CA VAL A 76 23.94 19.05 -5.06
C VAL A 76 22.86 18.83 -3.99
N PRO A 77 21.85 17.96 -4.21
CA PRO A 77 20.79 17.74 -3.22
C PRO A 77 21.32 16.90 -2.05
N TYR A 78 21.79 17.57 -0.99
CA TYR A 78 22.02 16.94 0.30
C TYR A 78 20.68 16.71 1.00
N LEU A 79 19.91 15.74 0.49
CA LEU A 79 18.72 15.20 1.16
C LEU A 79 19.10 13.90 1.88
N SER A 80 19.77 14.05 3.01
CA SER A 80 20.00 12.99 3.98
C SER A 80 18.68 12.64 4.68
N SER A 81 18.10 11.47 4.38
CA SER A 81 17.06 10.88 5.24
C SER A 81 17.71 10.52 6.59
N PRO A 82 17.24 11.07 7.72
CA PRO A 82 17.78 10.72 9.04
C PRO A 82 17.65 9.22 9.33
N GLU A 83 16.60 8.58 8.82
CA GLU A 83 16.32 7.16 9.04
C GLU A 83 17.23 6.25 8.21
N LEU A 84 17.63 6.68 7.01
CA LEU A 84 18.65 5.98 6.22
C LEU A 84 20.03 6.09 6.87
N ASP A 85 20.39 7.28 7.39
CA ASP A 85 21.64 7.46 8.15
C ASP A 85 21.63 6.68 9.48
N LEU A 86 20.51 6.64 10.21
CA LEU A 86 20.33 5.79 11.40
C LEU A 86 20.47 4.30 11.07
N SER A 87 19.80 3.83 10.01
CA SER A 87 19.88 2.42 9.58
C SER A 87 21.28 2.04 9.10
N LEU A 88 22.04 2.98 8.51
CA LEU A 88 23.43 2.76 8.12
C LEU A 88 24.40 2.89 9.30
N ARG A 89 24.06 3.58 10.41
CA ARG A 89 24.85 3.57 11.67
C ARG A 89 24.75 2.23 12.39
N GLN A 90 23.60 1.56 12.35
CA GLN A 90 23.42 0.21 12.93
C GLN A 90 24.38 -0.84 12.31
N ILE A 91 24.87 -0.62 11.08
CA ILE A 91 25.91 -1.46 10.45
C ILE A 91 27.30 -1.22 11.10
N ASP A 92 27.57 -0.01 11.60
CA ASP A 92 28.79 0.28 12.36
C ASP A 92 28.70 -0.34 13.77
N ASP A 93 27.52 -0.32 14.40
CA ASP A 93 27.24 -0.92 15.71
C ASP A 93 27.34 -2.46 15.73
N TRP A 94 27.27 -3.11 14.57
CA TRP A 94 27.39 -4.58 14.45
C TRP A 94 28.80 -5.14 14.68
N CYS A 95 29.85 -4.30 14.76
CA CYS A 95 31.24 -4.74 14.95
C CYS A 95 31.68 -4.69 16.43
N PHE A 96 31.83 -5.85 17.08
CA PHE A 96 32.36 -5.97 18.45
C PHE A 96 33.67 -6.77 18.53
N GLY A 97 34.73 -6.13 19.05
CA GLY A 97 36.07 -6.72 19.23
C GLY A 97 37.05 -6.31 18.12
N GLU A 98 38.24 -5.77 18.38
CA GLU A 98 38.90 -5.40 19.65
C GLU A 98 39.50 -3.99 19.59
N SER A 99 39.68 -3.36 20.76
CA SER A 99 40.26 -2.02 20.87
C SER A 99 41.78 -2.02 20.69
N SER A 100 42.27 -1.36 19.64
CA SER A 100 43.64 -0.80 19.60
C SER A 100 43.58 0.54 18.85
N GLY A 101 44.23 1.58 19.39
CA GLY A 101 43.92 2.97 19.01
C GLY A 101 45.13 3.86 18.75
N ILE A 102 44.87 4.90 17.95
CA ILE A 102 45.64 6.15 17.77
C ILE A 102 44.55 7.24 17.67
N GLN A 103 44.29 8.03 18.70
CA GLN A 103 44.98 9.29 19.07
C GLN A 103 44.89 10.42 18.03
N HIS A 104 44.11 11.45 18.39
CA HIS A 104 44.09 12.83 17.89
C HIS A 104 43.78 13.07 16.38
N GLY A 105 42.88 13.98 15.99
CA GLY A 105 41.97 14.85 16.75
C GLY A 105 41.62 16.13 15.96
N GLY A 106 40.58 16.86 16.39
CA GLY A 106 40.34 18.25 15.96
C GLY A 106 39.09 18.52 15.11
N PHE A 107 37.99 18.90 15.76
CA PHE A 107 37.06 19.87 15.17
C PHE A 107 37.67 21.28 15.36
N THR A 108 38.14 21.90 14.28
CA THR A 108 38.42 23.34 13.99
C THR A 108 39.64 23.51 13.07
N VAL A 109 39.80 24.55 12.24
CA VAL A 109 38.92 25.22 11.26
C VAL A 109 39.78 26.27 10.49
N PHE A 110 39.93 26.11 9.16
CA PHE A 110 40.61 27.04 8.20
C PHE A 110 42.11 27.38 8.44
N PRO A 111 42.82 28.11 7.54
CA PRO A 111 42.65 28.33 6.08
C PRO A 111 43.93 28.04 5.24
N VAL A 112 43.88 28.28 3.92
CA VAL A 112 45.01 28.92 3.19
C VAL A 112 44.48 30.05 2.30
N ASP A 113 44.79 31.28 2.71
CA ASP A 113 44.89 32.55 2.00
C ASP A 113 44.43 32.74 0.54
N LEU A 114 43.76 33.89 0.35
CA LEU A 114 44.03 34.79 -0.78
C LEU A 114 45.48 35.35 -0.70
N ALA A 115 46.46 34.52 -1.08
CA ALA A 115 47.88 34.84 -1.31
C ALA A 115 48.56 35.94 -0.42
N GLY A 116 48.90 35.64 0.85
CA GLY A 116 49.37 36.64 1.84
C GLY A 116 50.86 36.76 2.22
N ARG A 117 51.70 35.71 2.05
CA ARG A 117 53.13 35.57 2.49
C ARG A 117 53.37 35.43 4.02
N GLY A 118 54.18 34.44 4.43
CA GLY A 118 54.74 34.36 5.80
C GLY A 118 55.55 33.09 6.11
N HIS A 119 56.39 33.09 7.15
CA HIS A 119 57.22 31.95 7.60
C HIS A 119 57.14 31.73 9.13
N ALA A 120 57.04 30.45 9.52
CA ALA A 120 57.64 29.77 10.70
C ALA A 120 57.31 30.18 12.16
N ALA A 121 57.10 29.16 13.00
CA ALA A 121 57.23 29.21 14.46
C ALA A 121 57.54 27.80 15.06
N LEU A 122 58.18 27.75 16.23
CA LEU A 122 58.60 26.58 17.05
C LEU A 122 58.80 27.07 18.51
N PRO A 123 58.87 26.20 19.55
CA PRO A 123 58.01 25.06 19.92
C PRO A 123 57.61 25.04 21.44
N SER A 124 56.70 24.12 21.87
CA SER A 124 56.57 23.39 23.19
C SER A 124 56.85 24.06 24.58
N PRO A 125 56.26 23.63 25.74
CA PRO A 125 55.59 22.35 26.08
C PRO A 125 54.14 22.59 26.63
N GLY A 126 53.53 21.93 27.64
CA GLY A 126 53.91 20.88 28.61
C GLY A 126 52.73 20.40 29.51
N PRO A 127 52.91 19.41 30.45
CA PRO A 127 51.79 18.59 30.96
C PRO A 127 51.65 18.43 32.51
N THR A 128 50.73 17.53 32.94
CA THR A 128 50.61 16.78 34.24
C THR A 128 50.13 17.50 35.54
N VAL A 129 49.43 16.89 36.54
CA VAL A 129 48.51 15.70 36.63
C VAL A 129 47.84 15.54 38.05
N ILE A 130 46.70 14.82 38.15
CA ILE A 130 46.10 14.08 39.33
C ILE A 130 45.47 14.80 40.58
N ALA A 131 44.19 14.44 40.81
CA ALA A 131 43.39 14.13 42.03
C ALA A 131 43.17 15.07 43.27
N ALA A 132 41.86 15.19 43.61
CA ALA A 132 41.17 15.02 44.90
C ALA A 132 41.65 15.71 46.20
N PHE A 133 40.72 16.38 46.91
CA PHE A 133 40.18 15.96 48.23
C PHE A 133 38.84 16.68 48.56
N ASP A 134 38.42 16.69 49.83
CA ASP A 134 37.03 16.81 50.35
C ASP A 134 36.58 18.21 50.84
N ASP A 135 35.33 18.27 51.34
CA ASP A 135 34.73 19.26 52.27
C ASP A 135 34.48 20.74 51.83
N GLY A 136 33.40 21.35 52.34
CA GLY A 136 33.30 22.83 52.48
C GLY A 136 31.91 23.50 52.34
N ASP A 137 31.22 23.68 53.47
CA ASP A 137 30.02 24.51 53.74
C ASP A 137 29.65 25.74 52.85
N GLY A 138 28.34 25.93 52.64
CA GLY A 138 27.61 26.98 53.40
C GLY A 138 27.06 28.24 52.69
N MET A 139 25.96 28.77 53.26
CA MET A 139 25.27 30.07 53.01
C MET A 139 24.66 30.25 51.59
N SER A 140 23.37 30.59 51.37
CA SER A 140 22.46 31.65 51.91
C SER A 140 22.79 33.06 51.39
N ASP A 141 21.87 33.99 51.09
CA ASP A 141 20.40 34.05 51.23
C ASP A 141 19.82 35.23 50.38
N THR A 142 18.50 35.31 50.20
CA THR A 142 17.72 36.44 49.60
C THR A 142 18.02 36.75 48.10
N GLY A 143 17.19 37.46 47.33
CA GLY A 143 15.82 37.96 47.54
C GLY A 143 15.54 39.28 46.77
N PHE A 144 14.25 39.59 46.58
CA PHE A 144 13.67 40.84 46.02
C PHE A 144 13.63 41.09 44.49
N GLN A 145 12.38 41.26 44.05
CA GLN A 145 11.83 42.02 42.90
C GLN A 145 11.63 43.52 43.31
N PRO A 146 11.04 44.46 42.52
CA PRO A 146 10.70 44.49 41.07
C PRO A 146 10.92 45.90 40.38
N LEU A 147 10.26 46.11 39.22
CA LEU A 147 9.62 47.37 38.71
C LEU A 147 10.37 48.38 37.77
N ASP A 148 9.54 49.07 36.98
CA ASP A 148 9.68 50.38 36.28
C ASP A 148 10.68 50.53 35.09
N ASP A 149 10.45 51.28 33.99
CA ASP A 149 9.20 51.88 33.39
C ASP A 149 9.46 52.46 31.94
N PHE A 150 8.40 52.68 31.13
CA PHE A 150 8.26 53.68 30.02
C PHE A 150 9.24 53.68 28.79
N GLU A 151 9.01 54.34 27.63
CA GLU A 151 7.80 54.63 26.80
C GLU A 151 8.18 55.05 25.34
N LYS A 152 7.33 54.67 24.35
CA LYS A 152 6.91 55.39 23.09
C LYS A 152 7.86 55.98 22.01
N ALA A 153 7.25 56.13 20.81
CA ALA A 153 7.51 57.10 19.70
C ALA A 153 8.70 56.78 18.74
N SER A 154 8.47 56.37 17.47
CA SER A 154 8.02 57.11 16.24
C SER A 154 9.16 57.88 15.53
N GLU A 155 9.28 57.96 14.20
CA GLU A 155 8.45 57.56 13.03
C GLU A 155 9.29 56.63 12.09
N SER A 156 9.07 56.36 10.79
CA SER A 156 8.12 56.79 9.73
C SER A 156 8.02 55.71 8.60
N LEU A 157 7.31 56.00 7.49
CA LEU A 157 7.30 55.23 6.22
C LEU A 157 7.52 56.20 5.03
N PRO A 158 8.04 55.72 3.88
CA PRO A 158 7.13 55.33 2.78
C PRO A 158 7.56 54.05 2.01
N ASP A 159 6.70 53.59 1.11
CA ASP A 159 6.86 52.39 0.26
C ASP A 159 8.03 52.46 -0.74
N ASP A 160 8.65 51.31 -1.04
CA ASP A 160 8.42 50.65 -2.35
C ASP A 160 8.65 49.12 -2.21
N SER A 161 8.54 48.41 -3.32
CA SER A 161 8.10 47.02 -3.43
C SER A 161 9.23 45.97 -3.54
N SER A 162 8.84 44.72 -3.29
CA SER A 162 9.59 43.47 -3.48
C SER A 162 10.80 43.19 -2.56
N ILE A 163 10.59 42.29 -1.59
CA ILE A 163 11.18 40.94 -1.58
C ILE A 163 10.24 40.06 -0.73
N GLY A 164 9.55 39.14 -1.38
CA GLY A 164 8.97 37.95 -0.74
C GLY A 164 9.84 36.73 -1.06
N GLN A 165 9.60 35.61 -0.36
CA GLN A 165 10.34 34.34 -0.48
C GLN A 165 11.81 34.39 -0.01
N ALA A 166 12.07 34.03 1.27
CA ALA A 166 13.26 33.28 1.71
C ALA A 166 13.27 32.92 3.22
N GLN A 167 12.13 32.65 3.89
CA GLN A 167 12.18 32.29 5.33
C GLN A 167 11.09 31.33 5.87
N GLU A 168 10.58 30.43 5.03
CA GLU A 168 9.79 29.25 5.44
C GLU A 168 10.38 28.00 4.81
N LEU A 169 11.45 27.44 5.39
CA LEU A 169 12.14 26.28 4.78
C LEU A 169 13.06 25.50 5.77
N ASP A 170 12.63 25.26 7.02
CA ASP A 170 13.41 24.41 7.95
C ASP A 170 12.59 23.63 9.01
N GLN A 171 11.29 23.39 8.77
CA GLN A 171 10.42 22.57 9.65
C GLN A 171 9.51 21.57 8.90
N GLN A 172 9.99 21.02 7.77
CA GLN A 172 9.33 19.91 7.06
C GLN A 172 10.28 18.71 6.82
N ILE A 173 10.52 17.91 7.87
CA ILE A 173 11.03 16.53 7.75
C ILE A 173 10.30 15.64 8.77
N SER A 174 9.12 15.11 8.40
CA SER A 174 8.29 14.26 9.26
C SER A 174 8.01 12.89 8.64
N SER A 175 8.93 11.95 8.85
CA SER A 175 8.75 10.48 8.99
C SER A 175 7.99 9.63 7.96
N GLU A 176 7.32 10.17 6.94
CA GLU A 176 6.68 9.34 5.89
C GLU A 176 7.61 8.97 4.74
N ALA A 177 8.78 9.61 4.65
CA ALA A 177 9.83 9.31 3.67
C ALA A 177 10.67 8.05 4.01
N VAL A 178 10.23 7.22 4.96
CA VAL A 178 10.94 6.00 5.39
C VAL A 178 10.84 4.92 4.31
N LEU A 179 11.83 4.89 3.42
CA LEU A 179 11.93 3.91 2.33
C LEU A 179 11.72 2.47 2.84
N PRO A 180 11.12 1.56 2.04
CA PRO A 180 11.02 0.13 2.35
C PRO A 180 12.36 -0.53 2.76
N VAL A 181 13.46 0.07 2.28
CA VAL A 181 14.85 -0.21 2.64
C VAL A 181 15.12 -0.14 4.14
N ALA A 182 14.71 0.94 4.82
CA ALA A 182 14.93 1.10 6.26
C ALA A 182 14.12 0.05 7.04
N ARG A 183 12.88 -0.22 6.61
CA ARG A 183 12.02 -1.26 7.19
C ARG A 183 12.58 -2.69 6.99
N ALA A 184 13.42 -2.91 5.97
CA ALA A 184 14.16 -4.16 5.76
C ALA A 184 15.46 -4.24 6.58
N LEU A 185 16.21 -3.13 6.68
CA LEU A 185 17.41 -3.01 7.54
C LEU A 185 17.08 -3.28 9.00
N LEU A 186 16.01 -2.65 9.53
CA LEU A 186 15.56 -2.81 10.91
C LEU A 186 15.18 -4.26 11.26
N ARG A 187 14.60 -5.02 10.30
CA ARG A 187 14.28 -6.45 10.51
C ARG A 187 15.55 -7.30 10.68
N LEU A 188 16.58 -7.04 9.88
CA LEU A 188 17.84 -7.81 9.94
C LEU A 188 18.66 -7.54 11.21
N GLY A 189 18.48 -6.39 11.86
CA GLY A 189 18.96 -6.17 13.23
C GLY A 189 18.34 -7.18 14.21
N SER A 190 17.01 -7.33 14.18
CA SER A 190 16.28 -8.23 15.11
C SER A 190 16.54 -9.74 14.88
N GLU A 191 16.91 -10.15 13.66
CA GLU A 191 17.30 -11.54 13.40
C GLU A 191 18.66 -11.91 14.05
N SER A 192 19.53 -10.93 14.31
CA SER A 192 20.83 -11.16 14.98
C SER A 192 20.69 -11.50 16.47
N GLU A 193 19.64 -11.04 17.14
CA GLU A 193 19.45 -11.24 18.58
C GLU A 193 18.86 -12.62 18.92
N ASN A 194 18.05 -13.17 18.00
CA ASN A 194 17.38 -14.46 18.18
C ASN A 194 18.32 -15.69 18.16
N LEU A 195 19.62 -15.52 17.87
CA LEU A 195 20.63 -16.58 18.04
C LEU A 195 21.14 -16.72 19.49
N LEU A 196 20.72 -15.85 20.41
CA LEU A 196 21.25 -15.75 21.78
C LEU A 196 20.28 -16.14 22.90
N GLN A 197 19.40 -17.14 22.67
CA GLN A 197 18.69 -17.80 23.78
C GLN A 197 18.25 -19.25 23.49
N VAL A 198 18.90 -20.21 24.16
CA VAL A 198 18.42 -21.59 24.33
C VAL A 198 18.52 -21.93 25.83
N PRO A 199 17.50 -22.53 26.48
CA PRO A 199 17.51 -22.75 27.93
C PRO A 199 18.64 -23.68 28.40
N ALA A 200 19.33 -23.28 29.47
CA ALA A 200 20.45 -24.04 30.00
C ALA A 200 20.00 -25.11 31.01
N HIS A 201 20.43 -26.36 30.83
CA HIS A 201 20.98 -27.15 31.94
C HIS A 201 21.94 -28.25 31.46
N HIS A 202 23.13 -28.28 32.09
CA HIS A 202 24.13 -29.36 32.06
C HIS A 202 24.66 -29.89 30.71
N GLN A 203 25.60 -29.13 30.14
CA GLN A 203 26.99 -29.61 30.02
C GLN A 203 27.96 -28.43 30.13
N ARG A 204 29.08 -28.60 30.85
CA ARG A 204 30.19 -27.62 30.93
C ARG A 204 31.38 -28.13 30.12
N GLN A 205 32.18 -27.20 29.59
CA GLN A 205 33.45 -27.40 28.87
C GLN A 205 33.37 -27.91 27.41
N GLN A 206 33.04 -26.99 26.50
CA GLN A 206 33.95 -26.64 25.40
C GLN A 206 33.60 -25.25 24.85
N GLN A 207 34.61 -24.46 24.47
CA GLN A 207 34.43 -23.15 23.82
C GLN A 207 34.32 -23.37 22.30
N GLY A 208 33.11 -23.31 21.75
CA GLY A 208 32.89 -23.14 20.31
C GLY A 208 32.84 -21.65 19.98
N HIS A 209 33.61 -21.20 18.99
CA HIS A 209 33.42 -19.86 18.42
C HIS A 209 32.24 -19.92 17.44
N SER A 210 31.39 -18.89 17.43
CA SER A 210 30.45 -18.66 16.32
C SER A 210 31.25 -18.38 15.05
N PRO A 211 30.88 -18.95 13.89
CA PRO A 211 31.58 -18.66 12.64
C PRO A 211 31.34 -17.20 12.23
N PRO A 212 32.37 -16.47 11.76
CA PRO A 212 32.24 -15.05 11.42
C PRO A 212 31.17 -14.79 10.33
N ARG A 213 30.57 -13.60 10.36
CA ARG A 213 29.60 -13.15 9.35
C ARG A 213 30.33 -12.63 8.13
N HIS A 214 29.62 -12.51 7.00
CA HIS A 214 30.18 -12.02 5.76
C HIS A 214 30.64 -10.56 5.86
N LEU A 215 29.95 -9.73 6.65
CA LEU A 215 30.40 -8.39 7.06
C LEU A 215 31.80 -8.41 7.70
N ASP A 216 32.06 -9.36 8.61
CA ASP A 216 33.32 -9.46 9.37
C ASP A 216 34.52 -9.84 8.48
N ALA A 217 34.26 -10.30 7.26
CA ALA A 217 35.27 -10.60 6.24
C ALA A 217 35.55 -9.43 5.28
N LEU A 218 34.84 -8.30 5.38
CA LEU A 218 35.02 -7.13 4.51
C LEU A 218 36.10 -6.18 5.04
N SER A 219 37.11 -5.89 4.23
CA SER A 219 38.31 -5.15 4.66
C SER A 219 38.11 -3.64 4.92
N MET A 220 37.02 -3.03 4.43
CA MET A 220 36.80 -1.56 4.52
C MET A 220 35.30 -1.19 4.55
N PRO A 221 34.49 -1.59 5.57
CA PRO A 221 33.02 -1.54 5.54
C PRO A 221 32.38 -0.20 5.13
N GLY A 222 32.99 0.94 5.49
CA GLY A 222 32.53 2.28 5.10
C GLY A 222 32.45 2.52 3.58
N ASN A 223 33.24 1.78 2.77
CA ASN A 223 33.09 1.82 1.31
C ASN A 223 31.79 1.16 0.86
N GLN A 224 31.45 -0.02 1.38
CA GLN A 224 30.21 -0.72 1.04
C GLN A 224 28.99 0.05 1.53
N LYS A 225 29.06 0.69 2.71
CA LYS A 225 28.03 1.63 3.21
C LYS A 225 27.70 2.74 2.20
N ARG A 226 28.72 3.40 1.62
CA ARG A 226 28.53 4.38 0.52
C ARG A 226 27.90 3.77 -0.73
N LEU A 227 28.29 2.55 -1.11
CA LEU A 227 27.76 1.87 -2.31
C LEU A 227 26.31 1.41 -2.14
N ILE A 228 25.92 0.94 -0.96
CA ILE A 228 24.53 0.61 -0.63
C ILE A 228 23.68 1.88 -0.54
N HIS A 229 24.18 2.97 0.07
CA HIS A 229 23.49 4.27 0.04
C HIS A 229 23.21 4.72 -1.41
N HIS A 230 24.23 4.69 -2.29
CA HIS A 230 24.07 5.05 -3.71
C HIS A 230 23.16 4.10 -4.51
N TRP A 231 23.04 2.83 -4.10
CA TRP A 231 22.04 1.92 -4.68
C TRP A 231 20.63 2.39 -4.37
N VAL A 232 20.40 2.73 -3.09
CA VAL A 232 19.09 3.11 -2.52
C VAL A 232 18.59 4.45 -3.06
N THR A 233 19.47 5.46 -3.09
CA THR A 233 19.09 6.83 -3.48
C THR A 233 19.09 7.05 -4.99
N PHE A 234 19.93 6.34 -5.76
CA PHE A 234 20.12 6.59 -7.19
C PHE A 234 20.04 5.34 -8.08
N THR A 235 20.94 4.38 -7.92
CA THR A 235 21.14 3.31 -8.93
C THR A 235 19.89 2.46 -9.14
N SER A 236 19.20 2.06 -8.07
CA SER A 236 17.96 1.27 -8.15
C SER A 236 16.81 2.03 -8.84
N ARG A 237 16.76 3.36 -8.69
CA ARG A 237 15.78 4.23 -9.34
C ARG A 237 15.97 4.29 -10.85
N LYS A 238 17.24 4.32 -11.28
CA LYS A 238 17.62 4.46 -12.69
C LYS A 238 17.69 3.15 -13.47
N LEU A 239 17.54 1.99 -12.81
CA LEU A 239 17.53 0.67 -13.48
C LEU A 239 16.21 0.33 -14.18
N VAL A 240 15.11 0.99 -13.84
CA VAL A 240 13.77 0.86 -14.46
C VAL A 240 13.42 2.15 -15.22
N LEU A 241 12.48 2.11 -16.17
CA LEU A 241 12.06 3.33 -16.89
C LEU A 241 11.27 4.28 -15.97
N LEU A 242 10.31 3.71 -15.22
CA LEU A 242 9.46 4.39 -14.25
C LEU A 242 9.71 3.80 -12.85
N ASP A 243 10.00 4.66 -11.87
CA ASP A 243 10.46 4.27 -10.54
C ASP A 243 9.34 4.19 -9.50
N GLU A 244 8.48 3.19 -9.63
CA GLU A 244 7.32 2.98 -8.75
C GLU A 244 7.69 2.45 -7.35
N PRO A 245 6.81 2.60 -6.33
CA PRO A 245 7.03 2.08 -4.97
C PRO A 245 7.39 0.57 -4.93
N HIS A 246 6.86 -0.20 -5.88
CA HIS A 246 7.07 -1.65 -5.97
C HIS A 246 8.39 -2.10 -6.61
N ASN A 247 9.25 -1.17 -7.08
CA ASN A 247 10.49 -1.45 -7.82
C ASN A 247 11.33 -2.62 -7.21
N PRO A 248 11.51 -3.74 -7.93
CA PRO A 248 12.16 -4.95 -7.41
C PRO A 248 13.63 -4.77 -7.02
N CYS A 249 14.31 -3.73 -7.53
CA CYS A 249 15.67 -3.37 -7.12
C CYS A 249 15.72 -2.85 -5.68
N ARG A 250 14.60 -2.36 -5.12
CA ARG A 250 14.45 -1.99 -3.71
C ARG A 250 13.66 -3.01 -2.90
N THR A 251 12.58 -3.55 -3.45
CA THR A 251 11.63 -4.41 -2.69
C THR A 251 12.07 -5.86 -2.57
N MET A 252 12.91 -6.37 -3.48
CA MET A 252 13.41 -7.75 -3.47
C MET A 252 14.93 -7.84 -3.36
N MET A 253 15.67 -7.22 -4.29
CA MET A 253 17.14 -7.37 -4.34
C MET A 253 17.85 -6.87 -3.08
N LEU A 254 17.41 -5.74 -2.52
CA LEU A 254 18.13 -5.14 -1.39
C LEU A 254 17.90 -5.87 -0.06
N PRO A 255 16.69 -6.27 0.35
CA PRO A 255 16.50 -7.16 1.50
C PRO A 255 17.34 -8.43 1.41
N MET A 256 17.42 -9.06 0.23
CA MET A 256 18.26 -10.23 -0.02
C MET A 256 19.76 -9.90 0.12
N ALA A 257 20.26 -8.81 -0.46
CA ALA A 257 21.65 -8.37 -0.25
C ALA A 257 22.01 -8.17 1.23
N LEU A 258 21.12 -7.55 2.00
CA LEU A 258 21.36 -7.25 3.41
C LEU A 258 21.32 -8.54 4.26
N LYS A 259 20.43 -9.48 3.94
CA LYS A 259 20.44 -10.86 4.48
C LYS A 259 21.73 -11.60 4.16
N GLY A 260 22.31 -11.37 2.98
CA GLY A 260 23.63 -11.87 2.59
C GLY A 260 24.74 -11.34 3.48
N LEU A 261 24.73 -10.05 3.80
CA LEU A 261 25.74 -9.37 4.61
C LEU A 261 25.85 -9.94 6.04
N VAL A 262 24.72 -10.32 6.65
CA VAL A 262 24.68 -10.92 8.00
C VAL A 262 24.88 -12.45 8.00
N SER A 263 24.85 -13.12 6.84
CA SER A 263 25.07 -14.56 6.73
C SER A 263 26.52 -14.96 7.04
N SER A 264 26.78 -16.24 7.35
CA SER A 264 28.15 -16.69 7.71
C SER A 264 29.11 -16.67 6.52
N SER A 265 30.31 -16.09 6.72
CA SER A 265 31.38 -16.02 5.71
C SER A 265 31.93 -17.38 5.29
N GLU A 266 31.71 -18.43 6.10
CA GLU A 266 32.06 -19.82 5.75
C GLU A 266 31.13 -20.42 4.69
N ARG A 267 29.99 -19.78 4.39
CA ARG A 267 28.94 -20.33 3.52
C ARG A 267 28.55 -19.37 2.39
N SER A 268 29.19 -19.55 1.23
CA SER A 268 28.75 -18.93 -0.02
C SER A 268 27.29 -19.30 -0.34
N ASN A 269 26.41 -18.30 -0.38
CA ASN A 269 24.98 -18.42 -0.64
C ASN A 269 24.51 -17.39 -1.69
N ALA A 270 23.24 -17.44 -2.10
CA ALA A 270 22.72 -16.56 -3.17
C ALA A 270 22.57 -15.10 -2.71
N ASP A 271 22.17 -14.88 -1.47
CA ASP A 271 22.01 -13.54 -0.87
C ASP A 271 23.34 -12.76 -0.85
N VAL A 272 24.46 -13.43 -0.54
CA VAL A 272 25.81 -12.86 -0.63
C VAL A 272 26.21 -12.49 -2.07
N ALA A 273 25.77 -13.26 -3.07
CA ALA A 273 26.00 -12.90 -4.46
C ALA A 273 25.24 -11.61 -4.86
N ILE A 274 24.01 -11.44 -4.36
CA ILE A 274 23.22 -10.22 -4.56
C ILE A 274 23.90 -9.02 -3.87
N PHE A 275 24.38 -9.16 -2.63
CA PHE A 275 25.12 -8.11 -1.92
C PHE A 275 26.29 -7.54 -2.74
N HIS A 276 27.14 -8.43 -3.24
CA HIS A 276 28.29 -8.02 -4.04
C HIS A 276 27.87 -7.47 -5.41
N ALA A 277 26.84 -8.01 -6.05
CA ALA A 277 26.32 -7.46 -7.30
C ALA A 277 25.77 -6.04 -7.14
N LEU A 278 25.08 -5.73 -6.04
CA LEU A 278 24.60 -4.38 -5.73
C LEU A 278 25.76 -3.41 -5.46
N CYS A 279 26.77 -3.84 -4.69
CA CYS A 279 27.97 -3.04 -4.46
C CYS A 279 28.74 -2.75 -5.76
N ALA A 280 28.92 -3.76 -6.62
CA ALA A 280 29.56 -3.61 -7.93
C ALA A 280 28.78 -2.65 -8.84
N SER A 281 27.45 -2.80 -8.90
CA SER A 281 26.55 -1.95 -9.67
C SER A 281 26.69 -0.48 -9.30
N SER A 282 26.57 -0.13 -8.02
CA SER A 282 26.77 1.25 -7.55
C SER A 282 28.17 1.78 -7.82
N ALA A 283 29.21 0.94 -7.71
CA ALA A 283 30.58 1.36 -7.91
C ALA A 283 30.90 1.65 -9.39
N TYR A 284 30.40 0.83 -10.32
CA TYR A 284 30.47 1.14 -11.76
C TYR A 284 29.66 2.40 -12.11
N ASN A 285 28.48 2.58 -11.50
CA ASN A 285 27.64 3.75 -11.75
C ASN A 285 28.33 5.05 -11.31
N LEU A 286 28.86 5.08 -10.07
CA LEU A 286 29.67 6.20 -9.56
C LEU A 286 30.91 6.46 -10.43
N PHE A 287 31.59 5.41 -10.91
CA PHE A 287 32.77 5.55 -11.76
C PHE A 287 32.46 6.24 -13.10
N GLU A 288 31.38 5.86 -13.79
CA GLU A 288 30.99 6.53 -15.04
C GLU A 288 30.42 7.95 -14.81
N LEU A 289 29.61 8.17 -13.76
CA LEU A 289 29.13 9.51 -13.37
C LEU A 289 30.30 10.46 -13.02
N GLY A 290 31.32 9.95 -12.34
CA GLY A 290 32.58 10.66 -12.03
C GLY A 290 33.51 10.83 -13.23
N GLY A 291 33.02 10.69 -14.47
CA GLY A 291 33.81 10.86 -15.69
C GLY A 291 34.95 9.86 -15.83
N ARG A 292 34.86 8.71 -15.17
CA ARG A 292 35.90 7.65 -15.11
C ARG A 292 37.22 8.10 -14.48
N THR A 293 37.18 9.10 -13.61
CA THR A 293 38.37 9.67 -12.95
C THR A 293 38.73 9.00 -11.63
N ASN A 294 37.77 8.40 -10.92
CA ASN A 294 38.00 7.82 -9.59
C ASN A 294 38.42 6.34 -9.65
N GLU A 295 39.72 6.07 -9.63
CA GLU A 295 40.25 4.69 -9.58
C GLU A 295 39.83 3.91 -8.32
N GLN A 296 39.42 4.56 -7.21
CA GLN A 296 38.89 3.86 -6.03
C GLN A 296 37.53 3.21 -6.33
N ASP A 297 36.63 3.91 -7.02
CA ASP A 297 35.33 3.36 -7.42
C ASP A 297 35.51 2.21 -8.41
N ARG A 298 36.43 2.37 -9.37
CA ARG A 298 36.83 1.33 -10.31
C ARG A 298 37.37 0.07 -9.62
N ALA A 299 38.22 0.23 -8.60
CA ALA A 299 38.79 -0.89 -7.86
C ALA A 299 37.72 -1.63 -7.03
N LEU A 300 36.82 -0.89 -6.37
CA LEU A 300 35.68 -1.44 -5.64
C LEU A 300 34.72 -2.20 -6.57
N ALA A 301 34.43 -1.64 -7.76
CA ALA A 301 33.58 -2.26 -8.77
C ALA A 301 34.14 -3.61 -9.26
N LEU A 302 35.42 -3.64 -9.62
CA LEU A 302 36.12 -4.85 -10.07
C LEU A 302 36.22 -5.92 -8.96
N HIS A 303 36.45 -5.50 -7.71
CA HIS A 303 36.49 -6.43 -6.57
C HIS A 303 35.12 -7.08 -6.34
N HIS A 304 34.05 -6.27 -6.26
CA HIS A 304 32.71 -6.78 -5.98
C HIS A 304 32.10 -7.58 -7.14
N ASP A 305 32.40 -7.23 -8.40
CA ASP A 305 32.05 -8.05 -9.57
C ASP A 305 32.61 -9.48 -9.45
N GLN A 306 33.90 -9.59 -9.09
CA GLN A 306 34.58 -10.87 -8.93
C GLN A 306 33.97 -11.71 -7.79
N GLN A 307 33.59 -11.08 -6.67
CA GLN A 307 32.93 -11.78 -5.57
C GLN A 307 31.50 -12.21 -5.92
N ALA A 308 30.68 -11.34 -6.54
CA ALA A 308 29.33 -11.68 -6.99
C ALA A 308 29.34 -12.91 -7.90
N ILE A 309 30.27 -12.95 -8.86
CA ILE A 309 30.47 -14.07 -9.78
C ILE A 309 31.03 -15.30 -9.08
N HIS A 310 31.94 -15.15 -8.10
CA HIS A 310 32.43 -16.26 -7.29
C HIS A 310 31.28 -16.96 -6.54
N HIS A 311 30.48 -16.18 -5.81
CA HIS A 311 29.36 -16.71 -5.04
C HIS A 311 28.27 -17.30 -5.95
N LEU A 312 27.88 -16.63 -7.03
CA LEU A 312 26.91 -17.18 -7.99
C LEU A 312 27.39 -18.51 -8.60
N ARG A 313 28.69 -18.63 -8.93
CA ARG A 313 29.28 -19.89 -9.43
C ARG A 313 29.29 -21.01 -8.40
N HIS A 314 29.47 -20.70 -7.11
CA HIS A 314 29.39 -21.71 -6.05
C HIS A 314 27.96 -22.28 -5.94
N ASN A 315 26.96 -21.40 -5.83
CA ASN A 315 25.55 -21.78 -5.77
C ASN A 315 25.10 -22.54 -7.05
N LEU A 316 25.62 -22.19 -8.23
CA LEU A 316 25.38 -22.93 -9.48
C LEU A 316 25.78 -24.42 -9.41
N THR A 317 26.76 -24.80 -8.59
CA THR A 317 27.12 -26.22 -8.37
C THR A 317 26.14 -26.99 -7.50
N ARG A 318 25.26 -26.26 -6.79
CA ARG A 318 24.18 -26.78 -5.93
C ARG A 318 22.80 -26.33 -6.42
N ALA A 319 22.67 -25.88 -7.68
CA ALA A 319 21.45 -25.31 -8.24
C ALA A 319 20.22 -26.25 -8.18
N ASP A 320 20.45 -27.56 -8.00
CA ASP A 320 19.39 -28.54 -7.82
C ASP A 320 18.83 -28.61 -6.38
N GLU A 321 19.49 -27.99 -5.40
CA GLU A 321 19.05 -27.87 -4.00
C GLU A 321 18.31 -26.56 -3.71
N HIS A 322 18.49 -25.53 -4.55
CA HIS A 322 17.80 -24.24 -4.43
C HIS A 322 16.32 -24.36 -4.84
N GLN A 323 15.45 -23.74 -4.04
CA GLN A 323 14.00 -23.64 -4.26
C GLN A 323 13.48 -22.21 -4.00
N ASP A 324 14.40 -21.27 -3.82
CA ASP A 324 14.20 -19.93 -3.27
C ASP A 324 14.41 -18.82 -4.32
N GLU A 325 13.67 -17.72 -4.18
CA GLU A 325 13.75 -16.55 -5.07
C GLU A 325 15.16 -15.94 -5.12
N SER A 326 15.92 -16.02 -4.01
CA SER A 326 17.26 -15.44 -3.91
C SER A 326 18.21 -15.92 -5.01
N PHE A 327 18.15 -17.17 -5.45
CA PHE A 327 19.03 -17.62 -6.54
C PHE A 327 18.64 -17.06 -7.92
N ALA A 328 17.35 -16.84 -8.17
CA ALA A 328 16.86 -16.14 -9.35
C ALA A 328 17.28 -14.65 -9.32
N MET A 329 17.11 -13.99 -8.17
CA MET A 329 17.48 -12.58 -7.99
C MET A 329 19.01 -12.37 -8.02
N ALA A 330 19.82 -13.35 -7.64
CA ALA A 330 21.27 -13.33 -7.83
C ALA A 330 21.70 -13.33 -9.30
N ILE A 331 20.98 -14.07 -10.16
CA ILE A 331 21.20 -14.02 -11.62
C ILE A 331 20.84 -12.63 -12.16
N MET A 332 19.70 -12.08 -11.75
CA MET A 332 19.25 -10.74 -12.15
C MET A 332 20.21 -9.63 -11.70
N ALA A 333 20.71 -9.69 -10.47
CA ALA A 333 21.65 -8.70 -9.96
C ALA A 333 22.98 -8.71 -10.72
N CYS A 334 23.51 -9.88 -11.10
CA CYS A 334 24.69 -9.99 -11.96
C CYS A 334 24.45 -9.48 -13.39
N ILE A 335 23.23 -9.61 -13.94
CA ILE A 335 22.87 -8.98 -15.22
C ILE A 335 22.89 -7.45 -15.12
N ALA A 336 22.45 -6.87 -14.01
CA ALA A 336 22.53 -5.43 -13.77
C ALA A 336 23.98 -4.92 -13.69
N VAL A 337 24.91 -5.67 -13.07
CA VAL A 337 26.35 -5.35 -13.06
C VAL A 337 26.93 -5.26 -14.47
N GLU A 338 26.65 -6.26 -15.32
CA GLU A 338 27.13 -6.28 -16.71
C GLU A 338 26.53 -5.11 -17.53
N ALA A 339 25.25 -4.79 -17.32
CA ALA A 339 24.59 -3.65 -17.97
C ALA A 339 25.21 -2.30 -17.56
N ILE A 340 25.38 -2.04 -16.26
CA ILE A 340 25.95 -0.76 -15.76
C ILE A 340 27.43 -0.64 -16.14
N SER A 341 28.21 -1.72 -16.03
CA SER A 341 29.64 -1.76 -16.42
C SER A 341 29.88 -1.74 -17.93
N GLY A 342 28.85 -2.01 -18.75
CA GLY A 342 28.99 -2.15 -20.20
C GLY A 342 29.80 -3.38 -20.61
N THR A 343 29.88 -4.38 -19.73
CA THR A 343 30.61 -5.63 -20.00
C THR A 343 29.76 -6.52 -20.89
N THR A 344 30.22 -6.76 -22.11
CA THR A 344 29.42 -7.46 -23.14
C THR A 344 29.58 -8.98 -23.15
N GLN A 345 30.54 -9.51 -22.39
CA GLN A 345 30.96 -10.91 -22.41
C GLN A 345 30.03 -11.86 -21.64
N ARG A 346 29.57 -11.50 -20.42
CA ARG A 346 28.96 -12.47 -19.50
C ARG A 346 27.44 -12.40 -19.49
N TRP A 347 26.82 -11.24 -19.76
CA TRP A 347 25.35 -11.08 -19.70
C TRP A 347 24.58 -12.14 -20.49
N ARG A 348 24.98 -12.47 -21.73
CA ARG A 348 24.34 -13.55 -22.53
C ARG A 348 24.43 -14.93 -21.85
N THR A 349 25.53 -15.18 -21.15
CA THR A 349 25.71 -16.42 -20.36
C THR A 349 24.81 -16.43 -19.14
N HIS A 350 24.62 -15.28 -18.46
CA HIS A 350 23.69 -15.16 -17.34
C HIS A 350 22.22 -15.30 -17.78
N VAL A 351 21.81 -14.68 -18.89
CA VAL A 351 20.46 -14.86 -19.46
C VAL A 351 20.22 -16.33 -19.82
N SER A 352 21.15 -16.95 -20.57
CA SER A 352 21.04 -18.37 -20.95
C SER A 352 21.02 -19.31 -19.74
N GLY A 353 21.80 -19.01 -18.70
CA GLY A 353 21.82 -19.76 -17.44
C GLY A 353 20.51 -19.64 -16.66
N GLY A 354 19.91 -18.45 -16.61
CA GLY A 354 18.60 -18.24 -15.98
C GLY A 354 17.45 -18.92 -16.73
N LEU A 355 17.49 -18.98 -18.07
CA LEU A 355 16.54 -19.80 -18.85
C LEU A 355 16.65 -21.30 -18.50
N ALA A 356 17.89 -21.81 -18.39
CA ALA A 356 18.12 -23.20 -18.00
C ALA A 356 17.69 -23.49 -16.55
N TYR A 357 17.76 -22.50 -15.66
CA TYR A 357 17.23 -22.59 -14.29
C TYR A 357 15.68 -22.57 -14.29
N LEU A 358 15.05 -21.64 -15.01
CA LEU A 358 13.58 -21.58 -15.17
C LEU A 358 12.99 -22.90 -15.68
N ALA A 359 13.61 -23.51 -16.70
CA ALA A 359 13.17 -24.82 -17.21
C ALA A 359 13.24 -25.91 -16.14
N ARG A 360 14.28 -25.92 -15.29
CA ARG A 360 14.39 -26.85 -14.15
C ARG A 360 13.31 -26.61 -13.10
N LEU A 361 13.02 -25.36 -12.75
CA LEU A 361 11.95 -25.02 -11.80
C LEU A 361 10.58 -25.49 -12.31
N GLN A 362 10.28 -25.24 -13.59
CA GLN A 362 9.04 -25.69 -14.23
C GLN A 362 8.90 -27.22 -14.19
N THR A 363 9.97 -27.98 -14.48
CA THR A 363 9.96 -29.46 -14.39
C THR A 363 9.79 -30.02 -12.97
N ARG A 364 9.85 -29.17 -11.93
CA ARG A 364 9.70 -29.56 -10.52
C ARG A 364 8.32 -29.23 -9.93
N GLY A 365 7.46 -28.50 -10.66
CA GLY A 365 6.13 -28.12 -10.18
C GLY A 365 6.13 -27.12 -9.03
N LEU A 366 7.14 -26.24 -8.97
CA LEU A 366 7.16 -25.10 -8.05
C LEU A 366 6.13 -24.03 -8.47
N ASP A 367 5.67 -23.24 -7.51
CA ASP A 367 4.48 -22.39 -7.66
C ASP A 367 4.65 -21.26 -8.70
N GLU A 368 3.62 -21.09 -9.52
CA GLU A 368 3.53 -20.06 -10.57
C GLU A 368 3.66 -18.65 -10.00
N ALA A 369 3.10 -18.39 -8.82
CA ALA A 369 3.14 -17.08 -8.18
C ALA A 369 4.57 -16.58 -7.88
N VAL A 370 5.43 -17.50 -7.43
CA VAL A 370 6.84 -17.25 -7.05
C VAL A 370 7.71 -17.03 -8.28
N ILE A 371 7.42 -17.73 -9.38
CA ILE A 371 8.26 -17.75 -10.58
C ILE A 371 7.93 -16.61 -11.56
N SER A 372 6.69 -16.08 -11.54
CA SER A 372 6.16 -15.23 -12.61
C SER A 372 6.98 -13.96 -12.93
N PRO A 373 7.42 -13.12 -11.97
CA PRO A 373 8.12 -11.87 -12.29
C PRO A 373 9.49 -12.11 -12.93
N PHE A 374 10.27 -13.02 -12.36
CA PHE A 374 11.58 -13.44 -12.90
C PHE A 374 11.43 -14.08 -14.28
N ARG A 375 10.44 -14.97 -14.45
CA ARG A 375 10.12 -15.58 -15.74
C ARG A 375 9.79 -14.54 -16.81
N SER A 376 8.86 -13.62 -16.54
CA SER A 376 8.44 -12.63 -17.55
C SER A 376 9.62 -11.75 -18.00
N HIS A 377 10.45 -11.30 -17.05
CA HIS A 377 11.63 -10.49 -17.37
C HIS A 377 12.67 -11.27 -18.18
N MET A 378 13.04 -12.46 -17.73
CA MET A 378 14.05 -13.32 -18.37
C MET A 378 13.64 -13.75 -19.78
N LEU A 379 12.37 -14.12 -19.98
CA LEU A 379 11.86 -14.50 -21.29
C LEU A 379 11.77 -13.29 -22.23
N SER A 380 11.32 -12.12 -21.74
CA SER A 380 11.32 -10.88 -22.52
C SER A 380 12.72 -10.47 -22.96
N MET A 381 13.72 -10.52 -22.06
CA MET A 381 15.13 -10.28 -22.40
C MET A 381 15.65 -11.30 -23.42
N ALA A 382 15.32 -12.59 -23.27
CA ALA A 382 15.78 -13.63 -24.18
C ALA A 382 15.21 -13.45 -25.60
N ILE A 383 13.90 -13.19 -25.71
CA ILE A 383 13.20 -12.96 -26.98
C ILE A 383 13.78 -11.74 -27.71
N LEU A 384 13.93 -10.59 -27.03
CA LEU A 384 14.53 -9.38 -27.61
C LEU A 384 16.02 -9.54 -27.98
N CYS A 385 16.69 -10.59 -27.54
CA CYS A 385 18.12 -10.81 -27.79
C CYS A 385 18.41 -12.00 -28.73
N ASP A 386 17.38 -12.52 -29.41
CA ASP A 386 17.43 -13.74 -30.24
C ASP A 386 18.03 -14.97 -29.50
N ILE A 387 17.88 -15.04 -28.17
CA ILE A 387 18.35 -16.17 -27.36
C ILE A 387 17.29 -17.29 -27.40
N PRO A 388 17.63 -18.52 -27.83
CA PRO A 388 16.64 -19.58 -27.98
C PRO A 388 15.87 -19.94 -26.70
N VAL A 389 14.57 -19.63 -26.67
CA VAL A 389 13.64 -19.99 -25.60
C VAL A 389 12.99 -21.36 -25.89
N PRO A 390 13.02 -22.33 -24.95
CA PRO A 390 12.31 -23.60 -25.09
C PRO A 390 10.80 -23.44 -25.30
N ALA A 391 10.18 -24.28 -26.13
CA ALA A 391 8.75 -24.18 -26.47
C ALA A 391 7.84 -24.22 -25.22
N ASP A 392 8.16 -25.06 -24.23
CA ASP A 392 7.40 -25.20 -22.98
C ASP A 392 7.42 -23.91 -22.12
N LEU A 393 8.45 -23.08 -22.30
CA LEU A 393 8.57 -21.75 -21.69
C LEU A 393 7.99 -20.63 -22.55
N LYS A 394 7.88 -20.80 -23.89
CA LYS A 394 7.14 -19.86 -24.77
C LYS A 394 5.63 -19.85 -24.48
N SER A 395 5.12 -20.79 -23.70
CA SER A 395 3.72 -20.88 -23.25
C SER A 395 3.16 -19.56 -22.68
N PHE A 396 3.96 -18.73 -22.00
CA PHE A 396 3.51 -17.41 -21.48
C PHE A 396 3.14 -16.39 -22.58
N LEU A 397 3.58 -16.60 -23.82
CA LEU A 397 3.15 -15.80 -24.98
C LEU A 397 1.76 -16.21 -25.47
N ASN A 398 1.30 -17.42 -25.15
CA ASN A 398 0.02 -17.98 -25.56
C ASN A 398 -0.98 -17.94 -24.40
N ASN A 399 -2.28 -17.95 -24.70
CA ASN A 399 -3.29 -17.40 -23.79
C ASN A 399 -3.91 -18.42 -22.81
N ASP A 400 -3.13 -19.42 -22.38
CA ASP A 400 -3.65 -20.69 -21.83
C ASP A 400 -3.73 -20.78 -20.29
N GLY A 401 -3.52 -19.70 -19.51
CA GLY A 401 -3.51 -19.85 -18.05
C GLY A 401 -3.34 -18.63 -17.13
N LEU A 402 -3.49 -17.39 -17.60
CA LEU A 402 -3.42 -16.21 -16.73
C LEU A 402 -4.62 -15.28 -16.92
N ARG A 403 -4.99 -14.60 -15.83
CA ARG A 403 -6.10 -13.64 -15.75
C ARG A 403 -5.99 -12.51 -16.79
N GLU A 404 -7.15 -11.98 -17.16
CA GLU A 404 -7.29 -10.74 -17.92
C GLU A 404 -6.62 -9.55 -17.20
N GLY A 405 -6.25 -8.51 -17.96
CA GLY A 405 -5.94 -7.18 -17.40
C GLY A 405 -4.60 -6.53 -17.80
N LEU A 406 -3.60 -7.28 -18.29
CA LEU A 406 -2.29 -6.70 -18.64
C LEU A 406 -1.78 -7.12 -20.03
N GLU A 407 -1.88 -6.21 -20.99
CA GLU A 407 -1.18 -6.31 -22.28
C GLU A 407 0.34 -6.21 -22.09
N PHE A 408 0.81 -5.34 -21.19
CA PHE A 408 2.24 -5.17 -20.91
C PHE A 408 2.81 -6.34 -20.11
N THR A 409 3.85 -7.01 -20.63
CA THR A 409 4.49 -8.14 -19.94
C THR A 409 5.36 -7.72 -18.76
N PHE A 410 5.78 -6.45 -18.74
CA PHE A 410 6.53 -5.85 -17.64
C PHE A 410 6.19 -4.34 -17.53
N PRO A 411 5.46 -3.89 -16.50
CA PRO A 411 4.97 -2.51 -16.41
C PRO A 411 6.13 -1.49 -16.38
N TYR A 412 7.27 -1.86 -15.78
CA TYR A 412 8.44 -0.99 -15.61
C TYR A 412 9.22 -0.65 -16.90
N TYR A 413 8.86 -1.21 -18.08
CA TYR A 413 9.56 -0.98 -19.36
C TYR A 413 8.67 -0.82 -20.60
N GLY A 414 7.33 -0.82 -20.47
CA GLY A 414 6.42 -0.56 -21.60
C GLY A 414 6.44 -1.57 -22.75
N ILE A 415 6.84 -2.82 -22.52
CA ILE A 415 6.82 -3.90 -23.53
C ILE A 415 5.44 -4.58 -23.56
N SER A 416 4.75 -4.58 -24.71
CA SER A 416 3.50 -5.32 -24.89
C SER A 416 3.72 -6.80 -25.25
N ARG A 417 2.77 -7.66 -24.85
CA ARG A 417 2.76 -9.10 -25.17
C ARG A 417 2.55 -9.34 -26.66
N SER A 418 1.68 -8.54 -27.27
CA SER A 418 1.46 -8.40 -28.72
C SER A 418 2.77 -8.15 -29.46
N PHE A 419 3.58 -7.18 -29.02
CA PHE A 419 4.90 -6.92 -29.58
C PHE A 419 5.87 -8.11 -29.42
N LEU A 420 5.93 -8.76 -28.26
CA LEU A 420 6.82 -9.91 -28.05
C LEU A 420 6.42 -11.15 -28.87
N GLN A 421 5.13 -11.40 -29.06
CA GLN A 421 4.63 -12.43 -29.98
C GLN A 421 5.08 -12.13 -31.42
N ALA A 422 4.91 -10.88 -31.86
CA ALA A 422 5.32 -10.44 -33.19
C ALA A 422 6.84 -10.54 -33.38
N HIS A 423 7.64 -10.10 -32.40
CA HIS A 423 9.10 -10.18 -32.47
C HIS A 423 9.60 -11.63 -32.51
N ASN A 424 9.03 -12.54 -31.71
CA ASN A 424 9.35 -13.97 -31.78
C ASN A 424 9.09 -14.55 -33.19
N ARG A 425 7.96 -14.20 -33.83
CA ARG A 425 7.67 -14.62 -35.21
C ARG A 425 8.65 -14.00 -36.22
N MET A 426 9.04 -12.74 -36.04
CA MET A 426 10.07 -12.09 -36.86
C MET A 426 11.41 -12.84 -36.82
N SER A 427 11.87 -13.26 -35.65
CA SER A 427 13.09 -14.06 -35.51
C SER A 427 12.98 -15.42 -36.23
N GLU A 428 11.82 -16.07 -36.16
CA GLU A 428 11.54 -17.35 -36.84
C GLU A 428 11.53 -17.20 -38.39
N TYR A 429 10.97 -16.11 -38.93
CA TYR A 429 11.09 -15.76 -40.36
C TYR A 429 12.52 -15.37 -40.76
N SER A 430 13.24 -14.65 -39.90
CA SER A 430 14.63 -14.25 -40.17
C SER A 430 15.59 -15.44 -40.18
N ALA A 431 15.35 -16.50 -39.41
CA ALA A 431 16.11 -17.74 -39.49
C ALA A 431 15.85 -18.51 -40.80
N THR A 432 14.61 -18.47 -41.29
CA THR A 432 14.17 -19.18 -42.49
C THR A 432 14.67 -18.51 -43.78
N THR A 433 14.67 -17.17 -43.82
CA THR A 433 14.98 -16.37 -45.02
C THR A 433 16.45 -16.48 -45.46
N THR A 434 17.38 -16.77 -44.54
CA THR A 434 18.84 -16.83 -44.80
C THR A 434 19.29 -18.02 -45.66
N THR A 435 18.40 -18.95 -46.02
CA THR A 435 18.79 -20.25 -46.62
C THR A 435 18.03 -20.64 -47.90
N SER A 436 17.04 -19.87 -48.35
CA SER A 436 16.21 -20.24 -49.49
C SER A 436 15.73 -19.04 -50.31
N THR A 437 15.54 -19.23 -51.61
CA THR A 437 14.80 -18.29 -52.46
C THR A 437 13.36 -18.16 -51.94
N LYS A 438 12.91 -16.93 -51.65
CA LYS A 438 11.56 -16.67 -51.13
C LYS A 438 10.51 -17.25 -52.08
N THR A 439 9.62 -18.09 -51.55
CA THR A 439 8.55 -18.72 -52.35
C THR A 439 7.33 -17.81 -52.41
N THR A 440 6.49 -17.97 -53.44
CA THR A 440 5.24 -17.21 -53.59
C THR A 440 4.20 -17.50 -52.49
N ALA A 441 4.40 -18.55 -51.69
CA ALA A 441 3.65 -18.79 -50.47
C ALA A 441 4.19 -17.93 -49.31
N LEU A 442 5.51 -17.93 -49.11
CA LEU A 442 6.16 -17.15 -48.05
C LEU A 442 5.95 -15.64 -48.21
N GLU A 443 6.00 -15.09 -49.43
CA GLU A 443 5.74 -13.65 -49.61
C GLU A 443 4.30 -13.26 -49.23
N LYS A 444 3.29 -14.13 -49.50
CA LYS A 444 1.92 -13.88 -49.05
C LYS A 444 1.76 -13.95 -47.53
N GLU A 445 2.54 -14.81 -46.88
CA GLU A 445 2.58 -14.92 -45.42
C GLU A 445 3.23 -13.66 -44.81
N LEU A 446 4.32 -13.17 -45.42
CA LEU A 446 4.97 -11.91 -45.07
C LEU A 446 4.06 -10.69 -45.33
N ASP A 447 3.31 -10.65 -46.44
CA ASP A 447 2.33 -9.59 -46.73
C ASP A 447 1.23 -9.53 -45.65
N ALA A 448 0.69 -10.70 -45.26
CA ALA A 448 -0.33 -10.80 -44.21
C ALA A 448 0.21 -10.43 -42.82
N PHE A 449 1.45 -10.83 -42.52
CA PHE A 449 2.12 -10.47 -41.26
C PHE A 449 2.49 -8.98 -41.22
N GLU A 450 2.90 -8.37 -42.34
CA GLU A 450 3.14 -6.93 -42.44
C GLU A 450 1.87 -6.12 -42.15
N LEU A 451 0.72 -6.53 -42.73
CA LEU A 451 -0.57 -5.93 -42.42
C LEU A 451 -0.92 -6.07 -40.92
N GLN A 452 -0.65 -7.24 -40.32
CA GLN A 452 -0.89 -7.47 -38.89
C GLN A 452 -0.05 -6.53 -38.00
N LEU A 453 1.22 -6.29 -38.33
CA LEU A 453 2.08 -5.34 -37.60
C LEU A 453 1.55 -3.89 -37.63
N TYR A 454 0.86 -3.49 -38.70
CA TYR A 454 0.20 -2.18 -38.79
C TYR A 454 -1.16 -2.14 -38.10
N LEU A 455 -1.90 -3.26 -38.05
CA LEU A 455 -3.19 -3.36 -37.34
C LEU A 455 -3.03 -3.40 -35.83
N ASP A 456 -1.97 -4.06 -35.33
CA ASP A 456 -1.66 -4.15 -33.90
C ASP A 456 -0.94 -2.90 -33.35
N PHE A 457 -0.78 -1.84 -34.15
CA PHE A 457 -0.02 -0.65 -33.78
C PHE A 457 -0.71 0.15 -32.65
N PRO A 458 0.00 0.60 -31.60
CA PRO A 458 -0.59 1.35 -30.49
C PRO A 458 -1.31 2.63 -30.93
N GLY A 459 -2.58 2.76 -30.55
CA GLY A 459 -3.46 3.85 -30.98
C GLY A 459 -3.11 5.23 -30.41
N LEU A 460 -4.12 6.06 -30.22
CA LEU A 460 -4.00 7.25 -29.37
C LEU A 460 -4.20 6.86 -27.90
N PRO A 461 -3.52 7.51 -26.94
CA PRO A 461 -3.90 7.36 -25.54
C PRO A 461 -5.32 7.91 -25.36
N PRO A 462 -6.13 7.43 -24.40
CA PRO A 462 -7.56 7.78 -24.31
C PRO A 462 -7.82 9.30 -24.20
N GLN A 463 -8.15 9.94 -25.32
CA GLN A 463 -8.51 11.36 -25.39
C GLN A 463 -9.97 11.55 -24.94
N GLY A 464 -10.20 11.35 -23.64
CA GLY A 464 -11.54 11.15 -23.08
C GLY A 464 -11.91 11.99 -21.84
N GLN A 465 -11.01 12.79 -21.26
CA GLN A 465 -11.31 13.76 -20.19
C GLN A 465 -10.16 14.78 -20.06
N THR A 466 -10.44 15.97 -19.49
CA THR A 466 -9.46 17.05 -19.30
C THR A 466 -8.57 16.82 -18.07
N ALA A 467 -7.56 15.96 -18.19
CA ALA A 467 -6.66 15.61 -17.09
C ALA A 467 -5.72 16.77 -16.69
N PRO A 468 -5.54 17.06 -15.38
CA PRO A 468 -4.61 18.08 -14.91
C PRO A 468 -3.15 17.59 -14.97
N ALA A 469 -2.45 17.99 -16.04
CA ALA A 469 -0.98 18.12 -16.20
C ALA A 469 -0.02 16.94 -15.90
N ASN A 470 -0.39 15.91 -15.14
CA ASN A 470 0.57 15.04 -14.44
C ASN A 470 0.43 13.52 -14.69
N ASN A 471 -0.32 13.05 -15.70
CA ASN A 471 -0.31 11.63 -16.08
C ASN A 471 0.95 11.25 -16.91
N MET A 472 2.12 11.49 -16.30
CA MET A 472 3.43 11.17 -16.85
C MET A 472 3.56 9.67 -17.13
N HIS A 473 3.07 8.82 -16.21
CA HIS A 473 3.17 7.36 -16.31
C HIS A 473 2.51 6.82 -17.58
N SER A 474 1.20 7.10 -17.80
CA SER A 474 0.48 6.60 -18.98
C SER A 474 1.09 7.14 -20.27
N THR A 475 1.47 8.42 -20.28
CA THR A 475 2.08 9.09 -21.45
C THR A 475 3.44 8.47 -21.81
N VAL A 476 4.30 8.20 -20.83
CA VAL A 476 5.62 7.55 -21.05
C VAL A 476 5.45 6.11 -21.51
N ILE A 477 4.56 5.32 -20.91
CA ILE A 477 4.26 3.94 -21.37
C ILE A 477 3.75 3.94 -22.81
N HIS A 478 2.90 4.90 -23.18
CA HIS A 478 2.35 5.01 -24.54
C HIS A 478 3.40 5.34 -25.60
N HIS A 479 4.26 6.33 -25.35
CA HIS A 479 5.39 6.65 -26.23
C HIS A 479 6.40 5.49 -26.29
N MET A 480 6.65 4.79 -25.18
CA MET A 480 7.53 3.62 -25.11
C MET A 480 7.00 2.45 -25.96
N ALA A 481 5.70 2.17 -25.90
CA ALA A 481 5.04 1.17 -26.72
C ALA A 481 5.20 1.48 -28.23
N LYS A 482 4.89 2.72 -28.64
CA LYS A 482 5.10 3.16 -30.03
C LYS A 482 6.55 3.06 -30.48
N THR A 483 7.50 3.42 -29.62
CA THR A 483 8.94 3.29 -29.88
C THR A 483 9.32 1.85 -30.20
N PHE A 484 8.79 0.87 -29.46
CA PHE A 484 8.94 -0.55 -29.78
C PHE A 484 8.34 -0.93 -31.14
N TYR A 485 7.11 -0.50 -31.44
CA TYR A 485 6.46 -0.85 -32.70
C TYR A 485 7.11 -0.20 -33.93
N TYR A 486 7.55 1.05 -33.87
CA TYR A 486 8.33 1.68 -34.95
C TYR A 486 9.64 0.93 -35.18
N ALA A 487 10.37 0.57 -34.12
CA ALA A 487 11.56 -0.28 -34.22
C ALA A 487 11.25 -1.68 -34.78
N GLY A 488 10.10 -2.28 -34.42
CA GLY A 488 9.62 -3.55 -34.96
C GLY A 488 9.34 -3.52 -36.46
N LEU A 489 8.64 -2.48 -36.93
CA LEU A 489 8.37 -2.25 -38.35
C LEU A 489 9.66 -2.01 -39.13
N VAL A 490 10.58 -1.20 -38.60
CA VAL A 490 11.91 -0.98 -39.19
C VAL A 490 12.69 -2.30 -39.28
N PHE A 491 12.72 -3.11 -38.20
CA PHE A 491 13.35 -4.43 -38.19
C PHE A 491 12.74 -5.39 -39.23
N PHE A 492 11.42 -5.47 -39.31
CA PHE A 492 10.74 -6.31 -40.29
C PHE A 492 11.10 -5.92 -41.74
N LEU A 493 10.97 -4.64 -42.06
CA LEU A 493 11.22 -4.11 -43.39
C LEU A 493 12.69 -4.28 -43.79
N ARG A 494 13.63 -3.94 -42.91
CA ARG A 494 15.08 -4.00 -43.19
C ARG A 494 15.62 -5.43 -43.16
N SER A 495 15.34 -6.19 -42.11
CA SER A 495 15.99 -7.48 -41.82
C SER A 495 15.28 -8.72 -42.39
N ILE A 496 14.00 -8.61 -42.80
CA ILE A 496 13.22 -9.75 -43.32
C ILE A 496 12.69 -9.49 -44.74
N ARG A 497 12.09 -8.31 -44.99
CA ARG A 497 11.66 -7.94 -46.35
C ARG A 497 12.86 -7.60 -47.25
N GLY A 498 13.88 -6.94 -46.70
CA GLY A 498 15.10 -6.52 -47.41
C GLY A 498 15.02 -5.11 -47.99
N THR A 499 14.07 -4.31 -47.52
CA THR A 499 13.77 -2.95 -47.97
C THR A 499 15.00 -2.03 -47.81
N PRO A 500 15.31 -1.13 -48.77
CA PRO A 500 16.42 -0.18 -48.64
C PRO A 500 16.29 0.74 -47.42
N VAL A 501 17.43 1.11 -46.82
CA VAL A 501 17.48 2.00 -45.65
C VAL A 501 16.81 3.36 -45.91
N ASP A 502 16.94 3.88 -47.12
CA ASP A 502 16.34 5.15 -47.57
C ASP A 502 14.80 5.14 -47.43
N ALA A 503 14.15 3.98 -47.57
CA ALA A 503 12.69 3.84 -47.56
C ALA A 503 12.07 3.62 -46.17
N VAL A 504 12.87 3.42 -45.11
CA VAL A 504 12.36 3.32 -43.73
C VAL A 504 12.62 4.57 -42.88
N GLN A 505 13.31 5.59 -43.42
CA GLN A 505 13.77 6.74 -42.64
C GLN A 505 12.63 7.48 -41.91
N SER A 506 11.44 7.59 -42.51
CA SER A 506 10.29 8.21 -41.84
C SER A 506 9.79 7.42 -40.62
N LEU A 507 9.92 6.09 -40.61
CA LEU A 507 9.60 5.27 -39.43
C LEU A 507 10.69 5.39 -38.35
N VAL A 508 11.96 5.49 -38.76
CA VAL A 508 13.08 5.75 -37.86
C VAL A 508 12.94 7.13 -37.19
N GLU A 509 12.60 8.16 -37.96
CA GLU A 509 12.37 9.52 -37.47
C GLU A 509 11.19 9.62 -36.51
N LEU A 510 10.08 8.93 -36.80
CA LEU A 510 8.93 8.85 -35.89
C LEU A 510 9.33 8.15 -34.58
N GLY A 511 10.02 7.01 -34.65
CA GLY A 511 10.52 6.30 -33.47
C GLY A 511 11.47 7.14 -32.59
N ILE A 512 12.31 7.98 -33.20
CA ILE A 512 13.20 8.91 -32.47
C ILE A 512 12.41 10.10 -31.88
N SER A 513 11.36 10.57 -32.55
CA SER A 513 10.48 11.62 -32.00
C SER A 513 9.69 11.12 -30.77
N GLU A 514 9.32 9.84 -30.72
CA GLU A 514 8.74 9.22 -29.52
C GLU A 514 9.79 9.10 -28.38
N LEU A 515 11.06 8.76 -28.69
CA LEU A 515 12.18 8.77 -27.72
C LEU A 515 12.46 10.16 -27.12
N GLU A 516 12.40 11.21 -27.94
CA GLU A 516 12.53 12.60 -27.51
C GLU A 516 11.33 13.04 -26.67
N SER A 517 10.11 12.57 -27.01
CA SER A 517 8.89 12.83 -26.25
C SER A 517 8.92 12.21 -24.84
N ILE A 518 9.44 10.99 -24.69
CA ILE A 518 9.65 10.34 -23.38
C ILE A 518 10.53 11.21 -22.47
N GLU A 519 11.64 11.74 -23.02
CA GLU A 519 12.57 12.61 -22.28
C GLU A 519 11.95 13.96 -21.91
N GLN A 520 11.17 14.56 -22.83
CA GLN A 520 10.48 15.83 -22.59
C GLN A 520 9.39 15.70 -21.52
N VAL A 521 8.54 14.67 -21.62
CA VAL A 521 7.47 14.38 -20.65
C VAL A 521 8.06 14.01 -19.28
N GLY A 522 9.13 13.21 -19.29
CA GLY A 522 9.84 12.76 -18.09
C GLY A 522 10.75 13.79 -17.43
N LYS A 523 10.95 14.98 -18.02
CA LYS A 523 11.83 16.08 -17.54
C LYS A 523 13.27 15.64 -17.19
N GLY A 524 13.70 14.51 -17.74
CA GLY A 524 14.97 13.85 -17.42
C GLY A 524 15.02 13.04 -16.11
N GLU A 525 13.94 12.94 -15.35
CA GLU A 525 13.87 12.20 -14.07
C GLU A 525 13.67 10.68 -14.24
N LEU A 526 13.27 10.23 -15.43
CA LEU A 526 13.15 8.81 -15.80
C LEU A 526 14.46 8.03 -15.70
N GLY A 527 14.35 6.70 -15.63
CA GLY A 527 15.49 5.79 -15.67
C GLY A 527 15.65 5.07 -17.02
N CYS A 528 16.42 3.98 -17.01
CA CYS A 528 16.84 3.30 -18.23
C CYS A 528 15.70 2.49 -18.86
N MET A 529 15.38 2.84 -20.11
CA MET A 529 14.55 2.01 -20.98
C MET A 529 15.27 0.72 -21.41
N MET A 530 14.50 -0.26 -21.87
CA MET A 530 15.07 -1.41 -22.60
C MET A 530 15.72 -0.92 -23.91
N LEU A 531 16.97 -1.32 -24.17
CA LEU A 531 17.80 -0.73 -25.24
C LEU A 531 17.60 -1.33 -26.64
N TRP A 532 16.73 -2.34 -26.81
CA TRP A 532 16.48 -2.96 -28.11
C TRP A 532 15.96 -1.98 -29.19
N PRO A 533 14.90 -1.18 -28.97
CA PRO A 533 14.41 -0.28 -30.02
C PRO A 533 15.39 0.86 -30.29
N VAL A 534 16.13 1.31 -29.26
CA VAL A 534 17.22 2.29 -29.37
C VAL A 534 18.31 1.80 -30.33
N LEU A 535 18.69 0.52 -30.20
CA LEU A 535 19.65 -0.14 -31.08
C LEU A 535 19.16 -0.18 -32.53
N VAL A 536 17.92 -0.60 -32.79
CA VAL A 536 17.38 -0.72 -34.15
C VAL A 536 17.23 0.65 -34.81
N LEU A 537 16.56 1.60 -34.13
CA LEU A 537 16.34 2.95 -34.65
C LEU A 537 17.68 3.65 -34.93
N GLY A 538 18.64 3.54 -33.99
CA GLY A 538 19.97 4.12 -34.16
C GLY A 538 20.76 3.48 -35.30
N ALA A 539 20.82 2.14 -35.39
CA ALA A 539 21.57 1.45 -36.43
C ALA A 539 21.06 1.75 -37.85
N GLU A 540 19.74 1.96 -38.00
CA GLU A 540 19.10 2.25 -39.29
C GLU A 540 18.94 3.77 -39.58
N SER A 541 19.49 4.65 -38.73
CA SER A 541 19.59 6.11 -38.99
C SER A 541 20.51 6.42 -40.17
N GLY A 542 19.93 6.64 -41.34
CA GLY A 542 20.65 6.84 -42.60
C GLY A 542 21.03 8.29 -42.91
N THR A 543 20.29 9.28 -42.41
CA THR A 543 20.57 10.70 -42.69
C THR A 543 21.41 11.37 -41.58
N PRO A 544 22.29 12.33 -41.91
CA PRO A 544 23.12 13.01 -40.90
C PRO A 544 22.33 13.72 -39.79
N ASP A 545 21.14 14.23 -40.09
CA ASP A 545 20.26 14.90 -39.12
C ASP A 545 19.72 13.91 -38.08
N ILE A 546 19.15 12.79 -38.54
CA ILE A 546 18.64 11.71 -37.67
C ILE A 546 19.79 11.11 -36.85
N GLN A 547 20.99 10.95 -37.45
CA GLN A 547 22.20 10.53 -36.71
C GLN A 547 22.62 11.56 -35.64
N GLN A 548 22.49 12.86 -35.91
CA GLN A 548 22.79 13.92 -34.93
C GLN A 548 21.78 13.92 -33.77
N ARG A 549 20.48 13.79 -34.05
CA ARG A 549 19.42 13.64 -33.02
C ARG A 549 19.68 12.42 -32.14
N MET A 550 19.99 11.27 -32.75
CA MET A 550 20.31 10.04 -32.01
C MET A 550 21.55 10.19 -31.11
N ARG A 551 22.62 10.84 -31.60
CA ARG A 551 23.81 11.17 -30.78
C ARG A 551 23.47 12.11 -29.61
N ALA A 552 22.62 13.11 -29.84
CA ALA A 552 22.18 14.03 -28.79
C ALA A 552 21.39 13.31 -27.70
N TRP A 553 20.49 12.39 -28.07
CA TRP A 553 19.77 11.53 -27.13
C TRP A 553 20.72 10.66 -26.31
N PHE A 554 21.66 9.94 -26.94
CA PHE A 554 22.67 9.13 -26.22
C PHE A 554 23.51 9.97 -25.25
N GLN A 555 23.88 11.19 -25.63
CA GLN A 555 24.62 12.11 -24.77
C GLN A 555 23.78 12.59 -23.58
N GLY A 556 22.48 12.83 -23.78
CA GLY A 556 21.53 13.11 -22.69
C GLY A 556 21.42 11.95 -21.69
N GLN A 557 21.39 10.70 -22.15
CA GLN A 557 21.30 9.52 -21.27
C GLN A 557 22.55 9.23 -20.44
N ARG A 558 23.69 9.91 -20.68
CA ARG A 558 24.89 9.78 -19.85
C ARG A 558 24.64 10.20 -18.39
N LYS A 559 23.60 11.00 -18.12
CA LYS A 559 23.07 11.32 -16.78
C LYS A 559 22.72 10.08 -15.92
N LEU A 560 22.43 8.93 -16.55
CA LEU A 560 22.10 7.68 -15.86
C LEU A 560 23.35 6.97 -15.31
N GLY A 561 24.54 7.26 -15.85
CA GLY A 561 25.80 6.63 -15.42
C GLY A 561 25.95 5.16 -15.80
N PHE A 562 25.30 4.70 -16.87
CA PHE A 562 25.40 3.32 -17.35
C PHE A 562 26.29 3.25 -18.61
N ARG A 563 27.33 2.40 -18.58
CA ARG A 563 28.33 2.30 -19.65
C ARG A 563 27.79 1.66 -20.93
N ASN A 564 26.79 0.78 -20.83
CA ASN A 564 26.16 0.13 -21.98
C ASN A 564 25.66 1.13 -23.03
N LEU A 565 25.10 2.28 -22.62
CA LEU A 565 24.66 3.35 -23.51
C LEU A 565 25.81 3.91 -24.36
N VAL A 566 26.99 4.09 -23.77
CA VAL A 566 28.18 4.58 -24.49
C VAL A 566 28.74 3.51 -25.43
N VAL A 567 28.76 2.24 -25.00
CA VAL A 567 29.15 1.11 -25.86
C VAL A 567 28.19 0.92 -27.03
N LEU A 568 26.90 1.26 -26.83
CA LEU A 568 25.86 1.24 -27.86
C LEU A 568 25.99 2.43 -28.83
N GLU A 569 26.29 3.63 -28.34
CA GLU A 569 26.64 4.80 -29.16
C GLU A 569 27.87 4.51 -30.05
N ASP A 570 28.93 3.91 -29.47
CA ASP A 570 30.15 3.49 -30.20
C ASP A 570 29.86 2.40 -31.26
N LEU A 571 28.99 1.42 -30.96
CA LEU A 571 28.54 0.39 -31.91
C LEU A 571 27.77 0.99 -33.09
N ILE A 572 26.79 1.85 -32.80
CA ILE A 572 25.94 2.48 -33.81
C ILE A 572 26.77 3.42 -34.70
N ALA A 573 27.70 4.18 -34.13
CA ALA A 573 28.67 4.95 -34.90
C ALA A 573 29.53 4.08 -35.82
N THR A 574 29.95 2.89 -35.36
CA THR A 574 30.68 1.93 -36.20
C THR A 574 29.83 1.40 -37.37
N VAL A 575 28.52 1.21 -37.17
CA VAL A 575 27.57 0.84 -38.24
C VAL A 575 27.42 1.97 -39.25
N TRP A 576 27.22 3.21 -38.80
CA TRP A 576 27.14 4.38 -39.70
C TRP A 576 28.43 4.56 -40.51
N GLU A 577 29.60 4.42 -39.89
CA GLU A 577 30.89 4.44 -40.58
C GLU A 577 31.02 3.30 -41.60
N ALA A 578 30.58 2.09 -41.28
CA ALA A 578 30.58 0.97 -42.22
C ALA A 578 29.67 1.25 -43.44
N THR A 579 28.46 1.75 -43.21
CA THR A 579 27.48 2.10 -44.26
C THR A 579 27.93 3.27 -45.14
N ALA A 580 28.63 4.25 -44.56
CA ALA A 580 29.23 5.34 -45.33
C ALA A 580 30.42 4.87 -46.18
N ASN A 581 31.23 3.95 -45.67
CA ASN A 581 32.38 3.39 -46.40
C ASN A 581 31.99 2.36 -47.48
N SER A 582 30.80 1.76 -47.41
CA SER A 582 30.29 0.80 -48.41
C SER A 582 29.48 1.44 -49.55
N ALA A 583 29.53 2.77 -49.69
CA ALA A 583 28.77 3.55 -50.68
C ALA A 583 29.23 3.39 -52.16
N SER A 584 29.98 2.34 -52.50
CA SER A 584 30.43 2.03 -53.86
C SER A 584 29.34 1.47 -54.78
N SER A 585 28.28 0.87 -54.22
CA SER A 585 27.12 0.38 -55.00
C SER A 585 25.83 0.41 -54.19
N ALA A 586 24.70 0.14 -54.87
CA ALA A 586 23.38 0.18 -54.24
C ALA A 586 23.13 -1.01 -53.28
N ASP A 587 23.65 -2.21 -53.62
CA ASP A 587 23.52 -3.40 -52.76
C ASP A 587 24.45 -3.32 -51.53
N GLU A 588 25.64 -2.73 -51.66
CA GLU A 588 26.63 -2.64 -50.56
C GLU A 588 26.22 -1.68 -49.43
N ARG A 589 25.26 -0.76 -49.66
CA ARG A 589 24.68 0.07 -48.60
C ARG A 589 23.78 -0.71 -47.63
N ASN A 590 23.49 -1.99 -47.89
CA ASN A 590 22.61 -2.81 -47.04
C ASN A 590 23.37 -3.50 -45.90
N VAL A 591 24.02 -2.71 -45.03
CA VAL A 591 24.88 -3.20 -43.94
C VAL A 591 24.04 -3.73 -42.77
N ASP A 592 24.00 -5.05 -42.61
CA ASP A 592 23.30 -5.70 -41.49
C ASP A 592 24.11 -5.59 -40.18
N TRP A 593 23.66 -4.68 -39.31
CA TRP A 593 24.24 -4.39 -38.00
C TRP A 593 24.29 -5.57 -37.03
N ARG A 594 23.46 -6.61 -37.22
CA ARG A 594 23.49 -7.82 -36.38
C ARG A 594 24.82 -8.54 -36.50
N ASN A 595 25.47 -8.47 -37.67
CA ASN A 595 26.81 -9.01 -37.89
C ASN A 595 27.90 -8.29 -37.06
N PHE A 596 27.66 -7.05 -36.60
CA PHE A 596 28.60 -6.32 -35.75
C PHE A 596 28.44 -6.72 -34.27
N ILE A 597 27.21 -7.05 -33.85
CA ILE A 597 26.91 -7.56 -32.50
C ILE A 597 27.46 -8.98 -32.28
N VAL A 598 27.54 -9.79 -33.34
CA VAL A 598 28.12 -11.15 -33.31
C VAL A 598 29.65 -11.13 -33.47
N GLN A 599 30.25 -10.00 -33.83
CA GLN A 599 31.71 -9.88 -33.98
C GLN A 599 32.43 -9.77 -32.63
N ALA A 600 33.51 -10.55 -32.47
CA ALA A 600 34.35 -10.64 -31.27
C ALA A 600 35.19 -9.37 -30.93
N ARG A 601 34.80 -8.19 -31.44
CA ARG A 601 35.20 -6.89 -30.88
C ARG A 601 34.22 -6.40 -29.81
N PHE A 602 32.95 -6.80 -29.90
CA PHE A 602 31.96 -6.66 -28.84
C PHE A 602 31.91 -7.89 -27.92
N ASP A 603 32.92 -8.76 -27.97
CA ASP A 603 33.10 -9.92 -27.10
C ASP A 603 34.61 -10.12 -26.82
N ILE A 604 35.16 -9.27 -25.94
CA ILE A 604 36.61 -8.99 -25.84
C ILE A 604 37.39 -10.12 -25.14
N ASN A 605 37.57 -11.27 -25.81
CA ASN A 605 38.65 -12.21 -25.47
C ASN A 605 39.08 -13.17 -26.60
N ARG A 606 39.93 -12.67 -27.52
CA ARG A 606 40.63 -13.53 -28.51
C ARG A 606 41.81 -14.30 -27.88
N ARG A 607 41.58 -15.20 -26.89
CA ARG A 607 42.68 -16.05 -26.37
C ARG A 607 42.39 -17.41 -25.70
N GLU A 608 41.28 -18.11 -25.98
CA GLU A 608 41.13 -19.52 -25.52
C GLU A 608 40.61 -20.55 -26.53
N LYS A 609 40.61 -20.24 -27.83
CA LYS A 609 40.23 -21.18 -28.92
C LYS A 609 41.32 -22.24 -29.23
N LEU A 610 41.90 -22.83 -28.19
CA LEU A 610 43.01 -23.81 -28.27
C LEU A 610 42.98 -24.91 -27.19
N ARG A 611 41.94 -25.03 -26.35
CA ARG A 611 41.92 -26.02 -25.24
C ARG A 611 40.67 -26.90 -25.07
N ARG A 612 39.64 -26.77 -25.93
CA ARG A 612 38.46 -27.67 -25.94
C ARG A 612 38.34 -28.57 -27.16
N GLN A 613 39.43 -28.83 -27.88
CA GLN A 613 39.51 -29.85 -28.93
C GLN A 613 40.01 -31.23 -28.42
N TYR A 614 39.97 -31.46 -27.09
CA TYR A 614 40.66 -32.61 -26.46
C TYR A 614 39.77 -33.52 -25.59
N ILE A 615 38.49 -33.18 -25.34
CA ILE A 615 37.65 -33.92 -24.37
C ILE A 615 36.41 -34.57 -25.00
N GLU A 616 36.06 -34.25 -26.26
CA GLU A 616 34.99 -34.95 -27.00
C GLU A 616 35.47 -36.24 -27.70
N HIS A 617 36.76 -36.59 -27.62
CA HIS A 617 37.31 -37.82 -28.23
C HIS A 617 37.31 -39.04 -27.28
N ASN A 618 36.68 -38.99 -26.10
CA ASN A 618 36.66 -40.14 -25.20
C ASN A 618 35.34 -40.32 -24.45
N ILE A 619 34.86 -41.57 -24.46
CA ILE A 619 33.79 -42.13 -23.63
C ILE A 619 32.36 -41.84 -24.13
N GLU A 620 32.14 -42.06 -25.42
CA GLU A 620 31.22 -43.18 -25.73
C GLU A 620 31.91 -44.48 -25.31
N ARG A 621 31.67 -44.93 -24.06
CA ARG A 621 32.07 -46.27 -23.63
C ARG A 621 31.15 -46.76 -22.51
N CYS A 622 30.63 -47.97 -22.69
CA CYS A 622 29.80 -48.71 -21.74
C CYS A 622 28.38 -48.17 -21.50
N ARG A 623 27.49 -48.37 -22.49
CA ARG A 623 26.19 -49.00 -22.16
C ARG A 623 26.46 -50.36 -21.51
N HIS A 624 25.68 -50.74 -20.49
CA HIS A 624 24.88 -51.99 -20.37
C HIS A 624 24.65 -52.40 -18.90
N GLU A 625 23.38 -52.74 -18.58
CA GLU A 625 22.92 -53.74 -17.59
C GLU A 625 23.30 -53.57 -16.09
N ALA A 626 22.49 -53.95 -15.09
CA ALA A 626 21.40 -54.94 -15.05
C ALA A 626 20.36 -54.72 -13.91
N ARG A 627 19.13 -55.25 -14.11
CA ARG A 627 18.19 -55.95 -13.16
C ARG A 627 17.97 -55.39 -11.71
N SER A 628 16.77 -55.08 -11.18
CA SER A 628 15.46 -55.82 -11.11
C SER A 628 15.47 -57.04 -10.12
N PRO A 629 14.41 -57.40 -9.33
CA PRO A 629 13.16 -56.71 -8.86
C PRO A 629 12.65 -57.10 -7.40
N ARG A 630 11.34 -56.84 -7.06
CA ARG A 630 10.44 -57.51 -6.04
C ARG A 630 10.62 -57.07 -4.54
N ILE A 631 9.68 -57.11 -3.55
CA ILE A 631 8.23 -57.50 -3.31
C ILE A 631 7.76 -56.89 -1.92
N TYR A 632 6.52 -56.80 -1.36
CA TYR A 632 5.12 -57.29 -1.59
C TYR A 632 3.98 -56.47 -0.86
N LYS A 633 2.75 -57.02 -0.91
CA LYS A 633 1.48 -56.92 -0.11
C LYS A 633 1.59 -56.83 1.45
N LEU A 634 0.57 -56.59 2.33
CA LEU A 634 -0.93 -56.37 2.30
C LEU A 634 -1.44 -55.72 3.64
N ALA A 635 -2.69 -55.17 3.67
CA ALA A 635 -3.78 -55.21 4.71
C ALA A 635 -3.50 -55.22 6.26
N ALA A 636 -4.39 -54.79 7.20
CA ALA A 636 -5.66 -54.01 7.22
C ALA A 636 -6.16 -53.79 8.70
N LEU A 637 -7.22 -52.96 8.90
CA LEU A 637 -8.15 -52.90 10.09
C LEU A 637 -7.53 -52.53 11.48
N LEU A 638 -8.19 -51.83 12.42
CA LEU A 638 -9.60 -51.79 12.86
C LEU A 638 -9.94 -50.41 13.54
N ALA A 639 -11.10 -50.26 14.22
CA ALA A 639 -11.62 -48.96 14.71
C ALA A 639 -12.11 -48.97 16.19
N PHE A 640 -12.11 -47.79 16.85
CA PHE A 640 -12.88 -47.30 18.03
C PHE A 640 -12.33 -45.89 18.41
N GLY A 641 -13.06 -44.91 18.94
CA GLY A 641 -14.52 -44.76 19.13
C GLY A 641 -14.92 -44.02 20.42
N ALA A 642 -14.90 -42.69 20.45
CA ALA A 642 -15.52 -41.84 21.50
C ALA A 642 -15.69 -40.38 21.02
N SER A 643 -16.62 -39.63 21.60
CA SER A 643 -16.96 -38.25 21.18
C SER A 643 -17.11 -37.29 22.37
N CYS A 644 -16.36 -36.17 22.34
CA CYS A 644 -16.59 -34.98 23.16
C CYS A 644 -16.38 -33.75 22.27
N THR A 645 -17.40 -32.91 22.10
CA THR A 645 -17.32 -31.67 21.33
C THR A 645 -17.07 -30.49 22.26
N LEU A 646 -15.87 -29.91 22.19
CA LEU A 646 -15.56 -28.59 22.73
C LEU A 646 -15.17 -27.68 21.57
N GLY A 647 -15.84 -26.54 21.45
CA GLY A 647 -15.50 -25.52 20.46
C GLY A 647 -14.22 -24.78 20.85
N GLN A 648 -13.08 -25.26 20.37
CA GLN A 648 -11.81 -24.53 20.38
C GLN A 648 -11.30 -24.38 18.94
N GLN A 649 -10.80 -23.18 18.61
CA GLN A 649 -10.23 -22.88 17.32
C GLN A 649 -8.83 -23.52 17.21
N VAL A 650 -8.80 -24.82 16.91
CA VAL A 650 -7.55 -25.58 16.80
C VAL A 650 -6.80 -25.17 15.53
N TYR A 651 -5.67 -24.50 15.71
CA TYR A 651 -4.65 -24.37 14.66
C TYR A 651 -4.10 -25.75 14.31
N ILE A 652 -4.63 -26.35 13.24
CA ILE A 652 -4.14 -27.61 12.68
C ILE A 652 -2.83 -27.34 11.95
N SER A 653 -1.75 -28.01 12.37
CA SER A 653 -0.50 -28.05 11.57
C SER A 653 -0.76 -28.86 10.30
N ALA A 654 -0.87 -28.17 9.16
CA ALA A 654 -1.06 -28.80 7.86
C ALA A 654 0.30 -29.01 7.18
N ASP A 655 0.82 -30.24 7.25
CA ASP A 655 2.04 -30.63 6.54
C ASP A 655 1.75 -30.79 5.03
N GLY A 656 1.98 -29.72 4.28
CA GLY A 656 1.84 -29.68 2.82
C GLY A 656 0.67 -28.83 2.31
N PRO A 657 0.45 -28.77 0.98
CA PRO A 657 -0.59 -27.94 0.38
C PRO A 657 -1.99 -28.44 0.75
N SER A 658 -2.91 -27.51 0.94
CA SER A 658 -4.32 -27.81 1.22
C SER A 658 -4.97 -28.61 0.09
N ASN A 659 -5.69 -29.67 0.44
CA ASN A 659 -6.48 -30.44 -0.52
C ASN A 659 -7.51 -29.51 -1.21
N ARG A 660 -7.58 -29.56 -2.55
CA ARG A 660 -8.54 -28.78 -3.35
C ARG A 660 -9.97 -29.10 -2.90
N PRO A 661 -10.70 -28.18 -2.22
CA PRO A 661 -11.94 -28.54 -1.52
C PRO A 661 -13.04 -29.12 -2.42
N ASN A 662 -13.06 -28.70 -3.69
CA ASN A 662 -14.12 -29.01 -4.64
C ASN A 662 -13.83 -30.25 -5.50
N CYS A 663 -12.66 -30.90 -5.37
CA CYS A 663 -12.30 -32.09 -6.15
C CYS A 663 -12.85 -33.40 -5.57
N LYS A 664 -14.18 -33.60 -5.62
CA LYS A 664 -14.82 -34.90 -5.31
C LYS A 664 -14.50 -35.94 -6.40
N SER A 665 -13.36 -36.61 -6.26
CA SER A 665 -12.87 -37.76 -7.04
C SER A 665 -12.91 -37.61 -8.57
N CYS A 666 -11.75 -37.36 -9.19
CA CYS A 666 -11.60 -37.43 -10.64
C CYS A 666 -11.82 -38.87 -11.15
N ASN A 667 -13.02 -39.16 -11.66
CA ASN A 667 -13.20 -40.27 -12.59
C ASN A 667 -12.30 -40.04 -13.81
N SER A 668 -11.65 -41.10 -14.30
CA SER A 668 -10.72 -41.04 -15.43
C SER A 668 -11.44 -40.91 -16.77
N THR A 669 -12.22 -39.84 -16.96
CA THR A 669 -12.80 -39.47 -18.25
C THR A 669 -11.72 -38.89 -19.13
N THR A 670 -11.32 -39.62 -20.17
CA THR A 670 -10.40 -39.13 -21.20
C THR A 670 -10.99 -37.86 -21.84
N THR A 671 -10.30 -36.72 -21.72
CA THR A 671 -10.70 -35.47 -22.36
C THR A 671 -10.77 -35.66 -23.87
N ILE A 672 -11.94 -35.40 -24.47
CA ILE A 672 -12.13 -35.44 -25.91
C ILE A 672 -12.06 -34.01 -26.43
N TYR A 673 -11.10 -33.75 -27.31
CA TYR A 673 -10.88 -32.45 -27.92
C TYR A 673 -11.69 -32.34 -29.21
N HIS A 674 -12.39 -31.22 -29.38
CA HIS A 674 -13.16 -30.90 -30.58
C HIS A 674 -12.81 -29.49 -31.06
N PHE A 675 -12.73 -29.32 -32.38
CA PHE A 675 -12.61 -28.00 -33.00
C PHE A 675 -14.01 -27.48 -33.33
N THR A 676 -14.22 -26.19 -33.11
CA THR A 676 -15.42 -25.43 -33.54
C THR A 676 -14.96 -24.18 -34.29
N GLU A 677 -15.81 -23.63 -35.16
CA GLU A 677 -15.52 -22.34 -35.77
C GLU A 677 -15.54 -21.23 -34.71
N PHE A 678 -14.56 -20.33 -34.76
CA PHE A 678 -14.48 -19.20 -33.84
C PHE A 678 -15.63 -18.22 -34.10
N SER A 679 -16.27 -17.78 -33.03
CA SER A 679 -17.25 -16.69 -33.05
C SER A 679 -17.10 -15.83 -31.80
N PHE A 680 -17.36 -14.53 -31.94
CA PHE A 680 -17.44 -13.64 -30.79
C PHE A 680 -18.72 -13.94 -30.01
N THR A 681 -18.58 -14.67 -28.91
CA THR A 681 -19.63 -14.75 -27.88
C THR A 681 -19.64 -13.47 -27.06
N GLN A 682 -20.81 -12.92 -26.78
CA GLN A 682 -20.97 -11.88 -25.76
C GLN A 682 -20.54 -12.46 -24.40
N THR A 683 -19.40 -12.01 -23.88
CA THR A 683 -18.83 -12.43 -22.59
C THR A 683 -19.60 -11.86 -21.41
N GLU A 684 -20.18 -10.68 -21.58
CA GLU A 684 -20.85 -9.91 -20.53
C GLU A 684 -22.37 -9.84 -20.76
N THR A 685 -23.14 -10.54 -19.94
CA THR A 685 -24.58 -10.29 -19.81
C THR A 685 -24.81 -9.24 -18.72
N TYR A 686 -25.25 -8.05 -19.08
CA TYR A 686 -25.58 -7.03 -18.09
C TYR A 686 -26.83 -7.42 -17.28
N ARG A 687 -26.77 -7.18 -15.98
CA ARG A 687 -27.91 -7.25 -15.05
C ARG A 687 -28.14 -5.85 -14.48
N THR A 688 -29.34 -5.58 -13.99
CA THR A 688 -29.65 -4.33 -13.26
C THR A 688 -30.09 -4.63 -11.84
N ALA A 689 -29.78 -3.71 -10.92
CA ALA A 689 -30.33 -3.72 -9.57
C ALA A 689 -31.88 -3.73 -9.62
N THR A 690 -32.50 -4.39 -8.64
CA THR A 690 -33.97 -4.56 -8.61
C THR A 690 -34.57 -3.64 -7.55
N SER A 691 -35.26 -2.60 -8.01
CA SER A 691 -35.92 -1.60 -7.16
C SER A 691 -36.98 -2.22 -6.24
N ARG A 692 -37.08 -1.70 -5.00
CA ARG A 692 -38.16 -2.03 -4.07
C ARG A 692 -39.54 -1.65 -4.66
N PRO A 693 -40.56 -2.53 -4.60
CA PRO A 693 -41.92 -2.14 -4.89
C PRO A 693 -42.55 -1.36 -3.72
N VAL A 694 -43.42 -0.40 -4.03
CA VAL A 694 -44.28 0.30 -3.06
C VAL A 694 -45.09 -0.73 -2.25
N PRO A 695 -45.21 -0.61 -0.91
CA PRO A 695 -45.86 -1.63 -0.09
C PRO A 695 -47.37 -1.57 -0.26
N SER A 696 -48.03 -2.73 -0.26
CA SER A 696 -49.49 -2.82 -0.36
C SER A 696 -50.21 -2.50 0.96
N THR A 697 -49.51 -2.62 2.10
CA THR A 697 -49.99 -2.28 3.44
C THR A 697 -48.81 -1.87 4.33
N THR A 698 -48.91 -0.75 5.03
CA THR A 698 -47.98 -0.37 6.11
C THR A 698 -48.40 -1.07 7.41
N ALA A 699 -47.45 -1.75 8.06
CA ALA A 699 -47.67 -2.32 9.40
C ALA A 699 -47.53 -1.23 10.47
N SER A 700 -48.18 -1.40 11.63
CA SER A 700 -48.07 -0.49 12.75
C SER A 700 -47.52 -1.20 13.99
N TYR A 701 -46.63 -0.54 14.72
CA TYR A 701 -45.82 -1.14 15.80
C TYR A 701 -46.06 -0.53 17.18
N ALA A 702 -46.93 0.48 17.29
CA ALA A 702 -47.45 1.05 18.53
C ALA A 702 -48.75 1.85 18.21
N PRO A 703 -49.56 2.24 19.20
CA PRO A 703 -50.68 3.15 18.97
C PRO A 703 -50.21 4.50 18.41
N HIS A 704 -50.98 5.11 17.51
CA HIS A 704 -50.67 6.44 16.96
C HIS A 704 -50.57 7.52 18.06
N PHE A 705 -49.78 8.58 17.79
CA PHE A 705 -49.56 9.70 18.71
C PHE A 705 -50.85 10.26 19.36
N SER A 706 -51.97 10.31 18.64
CA SER A 706 -53.25 10.78 19.19
C SER A 706 -53.73 9.98 20.41
N ALA A 707 -53.41 8.68 20.50
CA ALA A 707 -53.70 7.84 21.65
C ALA A 707 -52.61 7.93 22.75
N LEU A 708 -51.35 8.15 22.37
CA LEU A 708 -50.21 8.20 23.30
C LEU A 708 -49.93 9.59 23.89
N SER A 709 -50.48 10.65 23.32
CA SER A 709 -50.19 12.05 23.67
C SER A 709 -50.39 12.44 25.14
N THR A 710 -51.20 11.68 25.90
CA THR A 710 -51.41 11.89 27.34
C THR A 710 -50.28 11.33 28.22
N LEU A 711 -49.42 10.46 27.68
CA LEU A 711 -48.30 9.83 28.39
C LEU A 711 -47.05 10.72 28.46
N VAL A 712 -46.99 11.80 27.67
CA VAL A 712 -45.98 12.85 27.75
C VAL A 712 -46.68 14.20 28.01
N PRO A 713 -47.19 14.42 29.25
CA PRO A 713 -47.99 15.59 29.57
C PRO A 713 -47.18 16.89 29.53
N ASN A 714 -47.88 18.01 29.31
CA ASN A 714 -47.33 19.37 29.24
C ASN A 714 -46.38 19.64 28.05
N LEU A 715 -46.46 18.85 26.97
CA LEU A 715 -45.78 19.16 25.71
C LEU A 715 -46.27 20.48 25.09
N SER A 716 -45.52 21.55 25.34
CA SER A 716 -45.59 22.78 24.55
C SER A 716 -44.73 22.62 23.29
N ARG A 717 -45.15 23.27 22.20
CA ARG A 717 -44.42 23.26 20.93
C ARG A 717 -44.26 24.68 20.38
N THR A 718 -43.16 24.91 19.68
CA THR A 718 -42.88 26.16 18.97
C THR A 718 -42.00 25.88 17.75
N THR A 719 -41.80 26.91 16.94
CA THR A 719 -40.78 26.98 15.87
C THR A 719 -39.71 28.01 16.26
N TRP A 720 -38.57 27.97 15.59
CA TRP A 720 -37.46 28.93 15.78
C TRP A 720 -36.82 29.28 14.44
N GLY A 721 -36.16 30.44 14.38
CA GLY A 721 -35.47 30.87 13.16
C GLY A 721 -34.20 30.07 12.83
N ASN A 722 -33.46 30.59 11.86
CA ASN A 722 -32.09 30.17 11.54
C ASN A 722 -31.10 31.10 12.25
N TRP A 723 -29.92 30.58 12.62
CA TRP A 723 -28.85 31.38 13.23
C TRP A 723 -27.73 31.68 12.22
N ASP A 724 -27.27 32.94 12.22
CA ASP A 724 -26.11 33.43 11.48
C ASP A 724 -25.34 34.39 12.40
N PRO A 725 -24.04 34.17 12.68
CA PRO A 725 -23.24 35.06 13.52
C PRO A 725 -23.03 36.46 12.92
N ASN A 726 -23.27 36.64 11.61
CA ASN A 726 -23.16 37.92 10.91
C ASN A 726 -24.47 38.71 10.88
N ALA A 727 -25.57 38.15 11.41
CA ALA A 727 -26.89 38.77 11.37
C ALA A 727 -26.93 40.08 12.18
N THR A 728 -27.29 41.18 11.52
CA THR A 728 -27.42 42.50 12.16
C THR A 728 -28.74 42.69 12.91
N ALA A 729 -29.71 41.81 12.69
CA ALA A 729 -30.99 41.80 13.41
C ALA A 729 -30.90 40.92 14.67
N GLN A 730 -31.17 41.51 15.84
CA GLN A 730 -31.25 40.77 17.10
C GLN A 730 -32.69 40.37 17.43
N ALA A 731 -32.87 39.18 18.01
CA ALA A 731 -34.16 38.70 18.47
C ALA A 731 -34.68 39.58 19.63
N THR A 732 -35.96 39.96 19.56
CA THR A 732 -36.59 40.94 20.47
C THR A 732 -37.42 40.30 21.59
N ASP A 733 -37.53 38.97 21.62
CA ASP A 733 -38.38 38.20 22.52
C ASP A 733 -37.67 37.80 23.83
N SER A 734 -36.77 38.64 24.35
CA SER A 734 -35.95 38.39 25.55
C SER A 734 -36.71 38.18 26.87
N ALA A 735 -38.04 38.40 26.88
CA ALA A 735 -38.92 38.07 28.00
C ALA A 735 -39.46 36.62 27.93
N ASN A 736 -39.27 35.91 26.82
CA ASN A 736 -39.60 34.50 26.67
C ASN A 736 -38.37 33.65 27.01
N PRO A 737 -38.40 32.80 28.07
CA PRO A 737 -37.25 31.99 28.47
C PRO A 737 -36.83 30.95 27.43
N TYR A 738 -37.69 30.66 26.45
CA TYR A 738 -37.42 29.75 25.34
C TYR A 738 -37.58 30.45 23.97
N GLY A 739 -37.49 31.78 23.94
CA GLY A 739 -37.62 32.58 22.71
C GLY A 739 -36.43 32.44 21.77
N ASN A 740 -36.52 33.09 20.61
CA ASN A 740 -35.43 33.18 19.64
C ASN A 740 -34.19 33.86 20.26
N ALA A 741 -34.37 34.81 21.18
CA ALA A 741 -33.28 35.40 21.96
C ALA A 741 -32.56 34.36 22.85
N ALA A 742 -33.31 33.51 23.56
CA ALA A 742 -32.74 32.46 24.41
C ALA A 742 -32.07 31.34 23.59
N TRP A 743 -32.66 30.98 22.45
CA TRP A 743 -32.10 30.00 21.51
C TRP A 743 -30.83 30.53 20.82
N THR A 744 -30.84 31.79 20.37
CA THR A 744 -29.65 32.49 19.84
C THR A 744 -28.50 32.52 20.85
N ALA A 745 -28.82 32.69 22.14
CA ALA A 745 -27.81 32.69 23.19
C ALA A 745 -27.10 31.33 23.35
N LEU A 746 -27.73 30.20 23.01
CA LEU A 746 -27.07 28.88 22.99
C LEU A 746 -25.96 28.84 21.93
N TRP A 747 -26.25 29.30 20.70
CA TRP A 747 -25.28 29.38 19.62
C TRP A 747 -24.15 30.38 19.90
N GLN A 748 -24.47 31.51 20.52
CA GLN A 748 -23.47 32.47 20.99
C GLN A 748 -22.56 31.89 22.09
N ALA A 749 -23.12 31.12 23.04
CA ALA A 749 -22.35 30.44 24.09
C ALA A 749 -21.49 29.26 23.56
N ALA A 750 -21.91 28.62 22.47
CA ALA A 750 -21.12 27.58 21.80
C ALA A 750 -19.83 28.13 21.17
N ASN A 751 -19.79 29.42 20.82
CA ASN A 751 -18.60 30.13 20.31
C ASN A 751 -17.91 29.40 19.14
N VAL A 752 -18.71 28.87 18.21
CA VAL A 752 -18.25 28.06 17.08
C VAL A 752 -17.33 28.86 16.13
N SER A 753 -16.13 28.33 15.87
CA SER A 753 -15.10 29.01 15.07
C SER A 753 -15.33 28.82 13.56
N ASN A 754 -15.23 29.93 12.82
CA ASN A 754 -15.39 29.98 11.36
C ASN A 754 -16.70 29.34 10.85
N PHE A 755 -17.83 29.71 11.45
CA PHE A 755 -19.17 29.36 10.95
C PHE A 755 -19.51 30.17 9.69
N THR A 756 -18.88 29.79 8.58
CA THR A 756 -18.99 30.46 7.26
C THR A 756 -19.47 29.52 6.15
N GLU A 757 -19.63 28.22 6.44
CA GLU A 757 -20.17 27.23 5.51
C GLU A 757 -21.69 27.36 5.45
N VAL A 758 -22.22 27.71 4.28
CA VAL A 758 -23.66 27.83 4.01
C VAL A 758 -24.09 26.62 3.16
N PRO A 759 -25.20 25.92 3.48
CA PRO A 759 -25.67 24.79 2.68
C PRO A 759 -26.08 25.24 1.27
N LEU A 760 -25.92 24.36 0.28
CA LEU A 760 -26.36 24.58 -1.10
C LEU A 760 -27.88 24.63 -1.21
N TYR A 761 -28.58 23.89 -0.35
CA TYR A 761 -30.03 23.84 -0.26
C TYR A 761 -30.55 24.54 1.01
N THR A 762 -31.78 25.05 0.94
CA THR A 762 -32.46 25.71 2.08
C THR A 762 -33.91 25.21 2.25
N THR A 763 -34.30 24.20 1.48
CA THR A 763 -35.59 23.51 1.52
C THR A 763 -35.40 22.08 1.01
N THR A 764 -36.27 21.15 1.42
CA THR A 764 -36.22 19.75 0.99
C THR A 764 -36.33 19.62 -0.54
N VAL A 765 -35.36 18.95 -1.14
CA VAL A 765 -35.27 18.73 -2.58
C VAL A 765 -36.29 17.68 -3.03
N SER A 766 -37.03 17.98 -4.10
CA SER A 766 -37.94 17.02 -4.71
C SER A 766 -37.14 15.89 -5.39
N PRO A 767 -37.43 14.61 -5.11
CA PRO A 767 -36.65 13.49 -5.63
C PRO A 767 -36.82 13.33 -7.15
N THR A 768 -35.74 12.94 -7.81
CA THR A 768 -35.72 12.53 -9.22
C THR A 768 -35.45 11.03 -9.34
N ALA A 769 -36.16 10.38 -10.26
CA ALA A 769 -36.07 8.94 -10.44
C ALA A 769 -34.71 8.53 -11.02
N VAL A 770 -34.10 7.49 -10.45
CA VAL A 770 -32.77 7.01 -10.87
C VAL A 770 -32.83 6.41 -12.27
N PRO A 771 -31.99 6.84 -13.23
CA PRO A 771 -31.90 6.23 -14.55
C PRO A 771 -31.51 4.75 -14.47
N THR A 772 -32.16 3.88 -15.24
CA THR A 772 -31.83 2.44 -15.29
C THR A 772 -30.37 2.18 -15.72
N SER A 773 -29.74 3.13 -16.43
CA SER A 773 -28.31 3.10 -16.78
C SER A 773 -27.38 3.27 -15.59
N GLU A 774 -27.80 3.94 -14.50
CA GLU A 774 -27.05 3.97 -13.22
C GLU A 774 -27.23 2.68 -12.41
N LEU A 775 -28.19 1.82 -12.75
CA LEU A 775 -28.50 0.59 -12.02
C LEU A 775 -27.88 -0.66 -12.66
N ILE A 776 -27.03 -0.51 -13.69
CA ILE A 776 -26.33 -1.63 -14.33
C ILE A 776 -25.22 -2.13 -13.38
N LEU A 777 -25.20 -3.43 -13.11
CA LEU A 777 -24.17 -4.05 -12.27
C LEU A 777 -22.79 -3.95 -12.96
N PRO A 778 -21.73 -3.57 -12.23
CA PRO A 778 -20.37 -3.56 -12.74
C PRO A 778 -19.82 -4.99 -12.95
N PRO A 779 -18.69 -5.14 -13.67
CA PRO A 779 -17.94 -6.39 -13.72
C PRO A 779 -17.62 -6.95 -12.33
N ALA A 780 -17.92 -8.23 -12.12
CA ALA A 780 -17.67 -8.92 -10.86
C ALA A 780 -16.17 -9.15 -10.62
N ASP A 781 -15.75 -9.20 -9.35
CA ASP A 781 -14.39 -9.65 -9.00
C ASP A 781 -14.21 -11.14 -9.34
N TYR A 782 -13.04 -11.51 -9.88
CA TYR A 782 -12.71 -12.89 -10.27
C TYR A 782 -12.90 -13.91 -9.11
N PHE A 783 -12.71 -13.48 -7.86
CA PHE A 783 -12.98 -14.28 -6.66
C PHE A 783 -14.25 -13.80 -5.99
N GLY A 784 -15.32 -14.59 -6.07
CA GLY A 784 -16.55 -14.41 -5.30
C GLY A 784 -16.77 -15.52 -4.25
N PRO A 785 -17.71 -15.36 -3.30
CA PRO A 785 -18.10 -16.40 -2.37
C PRO A 785 -18.62 -17.66 -3.06
N THR A 786 -18.23 -18.84 -2.55
CA THR A 786 -18.51 -20.16 -3.16
C THR A 786 -19.42 -21.04 -2.30
N ASP A 787 -20.01 -20.48 -1.25
CA ASP A 787 -21.03 -21.12 -0.43
C ASP A 787 -22.41 -21.17 -1.12
N CYS A 788 -23.33 -21.92 -0.52
CA CYS A 788 -24.74 -22.02 -0.93
C CYS A 788 -25.68 -21.70 0.24
N TYR A 789 -25.28 -20.84 1.18
CA TYR A 789 -26.09 -20.50 2.35
C TYR A 789 -27.10 -19.39 2.03
N THR A 790 -28.25 -19.42 2.70
CA THR A 790 -29.34 -18.45 2.55
C THR A 790 -29.63 -17.73 3.86
N PHE A 791 -30.00 -16.45 3.81
CA PHE A 791 -30.45 -15.71 4.98
C PHE A 791 -31.85 -16.16 5.42
N PRO A 792 -32.20 -16.03 6.72
CA PRO A 792 -33.59 -16.12 7.18
C PRO A 792 -34.50 -15.13 6.45
N ASP A 793 -35.78 -15.47 6.23
CA ASP A 793 -36.74 -14.63 5.51
C ASP A 793 -37.00 -13.27 6.20
N ASP A 794 -36.86 -13.23 7.53
CA ASP A 794 -37.00 -12.04 8.37
C ASP A 794 -35.70 -11.23 8.56
N PHE A 795 -34.58 -11.66 7.96
CA PHE A 795 -33.27 -11.03 8.13
C PHE A 795 -33.28 -9.53 7.81
N VAL A 796 -32.71 -8.74 8.72
CA VAL A 796 -32.68 -7.28 8.69
C VAL A 796 -31.45 -6.80 7.92
N PHE A 797 -31.52 -6.79 6.59
CA PHE A 797 -30.46 -6.23 5.73
C PHE A 797 -30.74 -4.78 5.31
N GLY A 798 -29.80 -3.88 5.58
CA GLY A 798 -29.95 -2.45 5.30
C GLY A 798 -28.63 -1.69 5.25
N VAL A 799 -28.76 -0.36 5.26
CA VAL A 799 -27.64 0.59 5.31
C VAL A 799 -27.84 1.58 6.45
N ALA A 800 -26.74 2.12 6.98
CA ALA A 800 -26.71 3.03 8.12
C ALA A 800 -26.15 4.42 7.77
N GLY A 801 -26.49 5.39 8.62
CA GLY A 801 -25.95 6.75 8.69
C GLY A 801 -26.38 7.41 10.01
N SER A 802 -25.79 8.54 10.38
CA SER A 802 -26.10 9.27 11.61
C SER A 802 -26.29 10.76 11.35
N ALA A 803 -27.21 11.40 12.07
CA ALA A 803 -27.64 12.77 11.85
C ALA A 803 -26.46 13.76 11.76
N SER A 804 -25.59 13.75 12.76
CA SER A 804 -24.41 14.63 12.87
C SER A 804 -23.38 14.44 11.75
N GLN A 805 -23.39 13.31 11.04
CA GLN A 805 -22.44 12.98 9.98
C GLN A 805 -23.01 13.15 8.56
N ILE A 806 -24.34 13.24 8.41
CA ILE A 806 -25.02 13.26 7.09
C ILE A 806 -25.94 14.48 6.87
N GLU A 807 -26.58 15.03 7.91
CA GLU A 807 -27.65 16.01 7.74
C GLU A 807 -27.15 17.37 7.29
N GLY A 808 -26.11 17.89 7.95
CA GLY A 808 -25.72 19.30 7.86
C GLY A 808 -26.80 20.21 8.46
N ALA A 809 -27.01 21.37 7.83
CA ALA A 809 -28.02 22.36 8.24
C ALA A 809 -27.95 22.67 9.75
N ALA A 810 -26.72 22.81 10.27
CA ALA A 810 -26.42 22.64 11.69
C ALA A 810 -27.10 23.65 12.63
N ALA A 811 -27.45 24.84 12.15
CA ALA A 811 -28.11 25.91 12.92
C ALA A 811 -29.41 26.44 12.25
N MET A 812 -30.04 25.58 11.43
CA MET A 812 -31.30 25.89 10.72
C MET A 812 -32.50 25.27 11.45
N GLU A 813 -33.69 25.85 11.25
CA GLU A 813 -35.00 25.30 11.69
C GLU A 813 -34.99 24.88 13.16
N GLY A 814 -34.50 25.79 14.03
CA GLY A 814 -34.49 25.60 15.48
C GLY A 814 -33.48 24.62 16.06
N LYS A 815 -32.59 24.00 15.27
CA LYS A 815 -31.52 23.15 15.82
C LYS A 815 -30.60 23.93 16.78
N SER A 816 -30.36 23.41 17.98
CA SER A 816 -29.36 23.95 18.93
C SER A 816 -27.95 23.38 18.68
N PRO A 817 -26.89 24.00 19.23
CA PRO A 817 -25.54 23.44 19.10
C PRO A 817 -25.38 22.18 19.95
N SER A 818 -24.65 21.22 19.38
CA SER A 818 -24.26 19.97 20.01
C SER A 818 -22.74 19.88 20.17
N LEU A 819 -22.30 18.84 20.89
CA LEU A 819 -20.92 18.42 21.02
C LEU A 819 -20.21 18.26 19.66
N MET A 820 -20.93 17.85 18.62
CA MET A 820 -20.40 17.62 17.26
C MET A 820 -20.06 18.92 16.50
N GLU A 821 -20.56 20.08 16.93
CA GLU A 821 -20.18 21.38 16.37
C GLU A 821 -18.91 21.99 17.03
N ILE A 822 -18.49 21.49 18.21
CA ILE A 822 -17.35 22.06 18.96
C ILE A 822 -16.12 21.14 19.07
N LEU A 823 -16.27 19.81 19.16
CA LEU A 823 -15.13 18.88 19.21
C LEU A 823 -14.17 18.97 18.00
N PRO A 824 -14.63 19.27 16.77
CA PRO A 824 -13.74 19.55 15.64
C PRO A 824 -13.02 20.91 15.76
N GLY A 825 -12.99 21.52 16.95
CA GLY A 825 -12.51 22.89 17.21
C GLY A 825 -11.01 23.11 17.01
N ALA A 826 -10.21 22.05 16.89
CA ALA A 826 -8.80 22.16 16.48
C ALA A 826 -8.68 22.80 15.08
N GLU A 827 -7.67 23.64 14.89
CA GLU A 827 -7.37 24.24 13.59
C GLU A 827 -7.06 23.15 12.54
N GLY A 828 -7.60 23.29 11.33
CA GLY A 828 -7.40 22.34 10.23
C GLY A 828 -8.38 21.14 10.15
N LYS A 829 -9.21 20.87 11.16
CA LYS A 829 -10.26 19.83 11.07
C LYS A 829 -11.49 20.31 10.28
N SER A 830 -12.08 19.40 9.48
CA SER A 830 -13.29 19.68 8.68
C SER A 830 -14.52 19.81 9.57
N LYS A 831 -15.45 20.72 9.23
CA LYS A 831 -16.64 21.00 10.04
C LYS A 831 -17.87 20.19 9.60
N SER A 832 -18.81 20.05 10.54
CA SER A 832 -20.07 19.33 10.46
C SER A 832 -21.26 20.19 9.99
N TYR A 833 -21.00 21.42 9.52
CA TYR A 833 -22.07 22.39 9.25
C TYR A 833 -22.91 22.04 8.00
N VAL A 834 -22.28 21.41 7.01
CA VAL A 834 -22.89 21.03 5.71
C VAL A 834 -22.94 19.51 5.48
N THR A 835 -21.85 18.78 5.73
CA THR A 835 -21.74 17.32 5.54
C THR A 835 -22.26 16.84 4.16
N ASN A 836 -23.29 16.00 4.12
CA ASN A 836 -23.91 15.48 2.90
C ASN A 836 -25.20 16.23 2.51
N GLU A 837 -25.62 17.25 3.28
CA GLU A 837 -26.92 17.93 3.15
C GLU A 837 -28.13 16.97 3.10
N ASN A 838 -28.05 15.81 3.76
CA ASN A 838 -29.14 14.83 3.79
C ASN A 838 -30.42 15.43 4.41
N TYR A 839 -30.31 16.44 5.27
CA TYR A 839 -31.48 17.18 5.81
C TYR A 839 -32.37 17.76 4.70
N TYR A 840 -31.78 18.15 3.56
CA TYR A 840 -32.50 18.61 2.37
C TYR A 840 -32.59 17.54 1.28
N LEU A 841 -31.65 16.59 1.23
CA LEU A 841 -31.54 15.58 0.16
C LEU A 841 -32.13 14.20 0.50
N TYR A 842 -32.65 13.97 1.71
CA TYR A 842 -33.07 12.62 2.17
C TYR A 842 -34.05 11.93 1.21
N LYS A 843 -34.99 12.67 0.60
CA LYS A 843 -35.92 12.08 -0.40
C LYS A 843 -35.18 11.59 -1.65
N GLN A 844 -34.15 12.29 -2.11
CA GLN A 844 -33.32 11.85 -3.23
C GLN A 844 -32.40 10.69 -2.83
N ASP A 845 -31.86 10.70 -1.61
CA ASP A 845 -31.05 9.58 -1.09
C ASP A 845 -31.89 8.30 -0.94
N ILE A 846 -33.05 8.37 -0.29
CA ILE A 846 -33.97 7.23 -0.13
C ILE A 846 -34.44 6.69 -1.49
N GLU A 847 -34.73 7.56 -2.47
CA GLU A 847 -35.02 7.14 -3.86
C GLU A 847 -33.87 6.29 -4.44
N ARG A 848 -32.61 6.66 -4.20
CA ARG A 848 -31.43 5.90 -4.63
C ARG A 848 -31.28 4.57 -3.90
N LEU A 849 -31.53 4.52 -2.59
CA LEU A 849 -31.48 3.28 -1.79
C LEU A 849 -32.59 2.29 -2.20
N ALA A 850 -33.82 2.79 -2.39
CA ALA A 850 -34.95 1.99 -2.86
C ALA A 850 -34.74 1.48 -4.29
N SER A 851 -34.14 2.30 -5.18
CA SER A 851 -33.78 1.92 -6.55
C SER A 851 -32.73 0.82 -6.61
N MET A 852 -31.76 0.82 -5.68
CA MET A 852 -30.76 -0.25 -5.56
C MET A 852 -31.36 -1.57 -5.01
N GLY A 853 -32.46 -1.49 -4.24
CA GLY A 853 -33.16 -2.66 -3.67
C GLY A 853 -33.02 -2.83 -2.16
N VAL A 854 -32.48 -1.83 -1.45
CA VAL A 854 -32.28 -1.88 0.02
C VAL A 854 -33.62 -2.00 0.76
N LYS A 855 -33.70 -2.88 1.78
CA LYS A 855 -34.94 -3.11 2.56
C LYS A 855 -35.02 -2.20 3.80
N TYR A 856 -33.96 -2.07 4.59
CA TYR A 856 -33.94 -1.24 5.80
C TYR A 856 -33.02 -0.01 5.65
N TYR A 857 -33.46 1.15 6.15
CA TYR A 857 -32.64 2.36 6.29
C TYR A 857 -32.53 2.72 7.76
N SER A 858 -31.30 2.70 8.28
CA SER A 858 -30.99 3.08 9.65
C SER A 858 -30.44 4.50 9.68
N PHE A 859 -31.08 5.36 10.49
CA PHE A 859 -30.65 6.74 10.72
C PHE A 859 -30.76 7.07 12.21
N SER A 860 -30.11 8.15 12.65
CA SER A 860 -30.35 8.71 13.98
C SER A 860 -31.21 9.97 13.92
N ILE A 861 -31.89 10.30 15.01
CA ILE A 861 -32.62 11.56 15.17
C ILE A 861 -31.76 12.50 16.01
N ALA A 862 -31.56 13.75 15.57
CA ALA A 862 -30.78 14.73 16.30
C ALA A 862 -31.55 15.26 17.53
N TRP A 863 -31.03 15.03 18.73
CA TRP A 863 -31.68 15.50 19.97
C TRP A 863 -31.82 17.02 19.97
N THR A 864 -30.78 17.72 19.53
CA THR A 864 -30.74 19.18 19.39
C THR A 864 -31.72 19.75 18.35
N ARG A 865 -32.27 18.93 17.42
CA ARG A 865 -33.38 19.35 16.55
C ARG A 865 -34.74 19.25 17.24
N ILE A 866 -34.99 18.18 17.99
CA ILE A 866 -36.31 17.90 18.58
C ILE A 866 -36.54 18.74 19.86
N LEU A 867 -35.55 18.79 20.75
CA LEU A 867 -35.67 19.42 22.06
C LEU A 867 -34.48 20.38 22.26
N PRO A 868 -34.50 21.59 21.64
CA PRO A 868 -33.31 22.44 21.54
C PRO A 868 -32.71 22.89 22.88
N PHE A 869 -33.52 22.90 23.95
CA PHE A 869 -33.11 23.25 25.31
C PHE A 869 -32.81 22.02 26.21
N ALA A 870 -32.84 20.81 25.65
CA ALA A 870 -32.55 19.49 26.24
C ALA A 870 -33.40 19.02 27.44
N LEU A 871 -33.77 19.91 28.36
CA LEU A 871 -34.37 19.56 29.66
C LEU A 871 -35.88 19.24 29.57
N PRO A 872 -36.42 18.40 30.49
CA PRO A 872 -37.85 18.13 30.58
C PRO A 872 -38.69 19.40 30.81
N GLY A 873 -39.87 19.46 30.18
CA GLY A 873 -40.78 20.60 30.28
C GLY A 873 -40.38 21.84 29.46
N THR A 874 -39.25 21.80 28.74
CA THR A 874 -38.92 22.81 27.72
C THR A 874 -39.72 22.56 26.43
N PRO A 875 -39.94 23.58 25.57
CA PRO A 875 -40.74 23.41 24.36
C PRO A 875 -40.06 22.51 23.32
N VAL A 876 -40.86 21.69 22.64
CA VAL A 876 -40.42 20.85 21.52
C VAL A 876 -40.48 21.65 20.21
N ASN A 877 -39.50 21.44 19.35
CA ASN A 877 -39.46 22.01 18.01
C ASN A 877 -40.45 21.32 17.08
N GLN A 878 -41.42 22.05 16.54
CA GLN A 878 -42.39 21.51 15.59
C GLN A 878 -41.75 21.22 14.22
N GLU A 879 -40.82 22.05 13.74
CA GLU A 879 -40.12 21.83 12.46
C GLU A 879 -39.25 20.58 12.51
N GLY A 880 -38.53 20.37 13.62
CA GLY A 880 -37.79 19.14 13.88
C GLY A 880 -38.69 17.90 13.91
N LEU A 881 -39.89 17.97 14.51
CA LEU A 881 -40.85 16.85 14.50
C LEU A 881 -41.38 16.54 13.10
N ASP A 882 -41.73 17.56 12.32
CA ASP A 882 -42.31 17.39 11.00
C ASP A 882 -41.28 16.85 9.99
N HIS A 883 -40.01 17.27 10.09
CA HIS A 883 -38.90 16.75 9.29
C HIS A 883 -38.76 15.22 9.42
N TYR A 884 -38.61 14.68 10.64
CA TYR A 884 -38.41 13.24 10.79
C TYR A 884 -39.69 12.43 10.53
N SER A 885 -40.88 13.02 10.66
CA SER A 885 -42.10 12.37 10.17
C SER A 885 -42.07 12.22 8.64
N ASP A 886 -41.81 13.31 7.89
CA ASP A 886 -41.77 13.28 6.42
C ASP A 886 -40.63 12.38 5.89
N LEU A 887 -39.53 12.25 6.64
CA LEU A 887 -38.48 11.26 6.39
C LEU A 887 -38.98 9.82 6.59
N ILE A 888 -39.58 9.51 7.76
CA ILE A 888 -40.12 8.18 8.07
C ILE A 888 -41.21 7.76 7.08
N ASP A 889 -42.14 8.66 6.77
CA ASP A 889 -43.24 8.41 5.84
C ASP A 889 -42.71 8.19 4.41
N PHE A 890 -41.69 8.95 3.98
CA PHE A 890 -41.06 8.74 2.66
C PHE A 890 -40.23 7.45 2.56
N VAL A 891 -39.61 6.97 3.64
CA VAL A 891 -38.99 5.62 3.69
C VAL A 891 -40.05 4.54 3.42
N LEU A 892 -41.22 4.65 4.06
CA LEU A 892 -42.31 3.68 3.92
C LEU A 892 -42.96 3.73 2.54
N ASP A 893 -43.22 4.92 1.98
CA ASP A 893 -43.73 5.12 0.61
C ASP A 893 -42.84 4.44 -0.45
N LYS A 894 -41.54 4.31 -0.19
CA LYS A 894 -40.56 3.65 -1.08
C LYS A 894 -40.40 2.15 -0.84
N GLY A 895 -41.24 1.54 -0.01
CA GLY A 895 -41.18 0.10 0.29
C GLY A 895 -39.93 -0.31 1.07
N MET A 896 -39.28 0.67 1.70
CA MET A 896 -38.22 0.47 2.68
C MET A 896 -38.82 0.46 4.09
N VAL A 897 -38.00 0.16 5.09
CA VAL A 897 -38.38 0.09 6.50
C VAL A 897 -37.41 0.94 7.33
N PRO A 898 -37.89 1.88 8.16
CA PRO A 898 -37.03 2.70 9.00
C PRO A 898 -36.50 1.92 10.22
N THR A 899 -35.26 2.17 10.57
CA THR A 899 -34.63 1.80 11.85
C THR A 899 -34.08 3.08 12.47
N VAL A 900 -34.34 3.32 13.77
CA VAL A 900 -34.01 4.61 14.40
C VAL A 900 -33.10 4.45 15.60
N THR A 901 -31.96 5.13 15.56
CA THR A 901 -31.11 5.39 16.74
C THR A 901 -31.54 6.71 17.38
N MET A 902 -31.93 6.71 18.66
CA MET A 902 -32.42 7.92 19.32
C MET A 902 -31.32 8.97 19.52
N PHE A 903 -30.07 8.55 19.72
CA PHE A 903 -28.97 9.43 20.07
C PHE A 903 -27.61 8.86 19.65
N HIS A 904 -26.78 9.70 19.02
CA HIS A 904 -25.59 9.29 18.28
C HIS A 904 -24.45 10.30 18.46
N PHE A 905 -23.99 10.43 19.72
CA PHE A 905 -22.92 11.33 20.17
C PHE A 905 -23.23 12.83 20.10
N ASP A 906 -24.40 13.21 19.60
CA ASP A 906 -24.85 14.59 19.37
C ASP A 906 -25.31 15.30 20.66
N THR A 907 -24.55 15.16 21.76
CA THR A 907 -24.90 15.69 23.09
C THR A 907 -25.25 17.19 23.02
N PRO A 908 -26.44 17.62 23.45
CA PRO A 908 -26.77 19.04 23.61
C PRO A 908 -25.80 19.74 24.58
N LEU A 909 -25.23 20.88 24.19
CA LEU A 909 -24.14 21.51 24.97
C LEU A 909 -24.53 21.92 26.39
N GLN A 910 -25.83 22.02 26.69
CA GLN A 910 -26.33 22.33 28.03
C GLN A 910 -25.81 21.39 29.13
N PHE A 911 -25.43 20.14 28.80
CA PHE A 911 -24.86 19.22 29.78
C PHE A 911 -23.43 19.58 30.25
N PHE A 912 -22.71 20.42 29.50
CA PHE A 912 -21.44 21.06 29.90
C PHE A 912 -21.63 22.45 30.53
N GLY A 913 -22.89 22.91 30.63
CA GLY A 913 -23.27 24.15 31.29
C GLY A 913 -22.67 25.40 30.64
N GLY A 914 -22.02 26.24 31.46
CA GLY A 914 -21.40 27.49 31.03
C GLY A 914 -19.93 27.38 30.61
N ASN A 915 -19.33 26.18 30.65
CA ASN A 915 -17.92 25.98 30.33
C ASN A 915 -17.71 24.86 29.31
N ASN A 916 -17.97 25.18 28.04
CA ASN A 916 -17.81 24.25 26.91
C ASN A 916 -16.36 23.74 26.72
N SER A 917 -15.36 24.24 27.45
CA SER A 917 -14.01 23.65 27.44
C SER A 917 -14.02 22.20 27.95
N GLN A 918 -14.94 21.84 28.85
CA GLN A 918 -14.97 20.51 29.47
C GLN A 918 -15.32 19.38 28.49
N ALA A 919 -15.85 19.71 27.31
CA ALA A 919 -16.02 18.78 26.21
C ALA A 919 -14.67 18.27 25.65
N ALA A 920 -13.58 19.03 25.85
CA ALA A 920 -12.23 18.70 25.41
C ALA A 920 -11.29 18.26 26.56
N ASP A 921 -11.81 18.06 27.77
CA ASP A 921 -11.07 17.43 28.86
C ASP A 921 -10.95 15.91 28.59
N ASP A 922 -9.80 15.30 28.91
CA ASP A 922 -9.57 13.86 28.76
C ASP A 922 -10.55 13.04 29.63
N ALA A 923 -11.27 12.10 29.01
CA ALA A 923 -12.17 11.18 29.71
C ALA A 923 -11.41 10.09 30.48
N LEU A 924 -11.97 9.60 31.59
CA LEU A 924 -11.36 8.51 32.37
C LEU A 924 -11.54 7.13 31.70
N ILE A 925 -12.59 6.93 30.91
CA ILE A 925 -12.96 5.62 30.31
C ILE A 925 -13.04 5.67 28.78
N GLY A 926 -13.91 6.54 28.25
CA GLY A 926 -14.14 6.68 26.81
C GLY A 926 -13.01 7.42 26.08
N TYR A 927 -13.18 7.61 24.77
CA TYR A 927 -12.31 8.47 23.97
C TYR A 927 -12.71 9.95 24.05
N VAL A 928 -13.92 10.26 24.53
CA VAL A 928 -14.48 11.61 24.57
C VAL A 928 -15.35 11.79 25.84
N ASN A 929 -15.32 12.97 26.45
CA ASN A 929 -16.30 13.35 27.48
C ASN A 929 -17.66 13.67 26.84
N GLY A 930 -18.61 12.73 26.89
CA GLY A 930 -19.95 12.89 26.31
C GLY A 930 -20.96 13.68 27.14
N GLY A 931 -20.64 14.13 28.36
CA GLY A 931 -21.58 14.83 29.23
C GLY A 931 -22.59 13.93 29.98
N TYR A 932 -22.48 12.61 29.84
CA TYR A 932 -23.44 11.62 30.37
C TYR A 932 -23.42 11.52 31.91
N GLN A 933 -22.36 11.99 32.57
CA GLN A 933 -22.22 12.06 34.03
C GLN A 933 -23.05 13.17 34.67
N ASN A 934 -23.64 14.08 33.88
CA ASN A 934 -24.49 15.15 34.38
C ASN A 934 -25.75 14.59 35.06
N GLU A 935 -26.06 15.08 36.27
CA GLU A 935 -27.18 14.59 37.10
C GLU A 935 -28.56 14.70 36.43
N THR A 936 -28.71 15.60 35.44
CA THR A 936 -29.95 15.78 34.67
C THR A 936 -30.02 14.97 33.38
N PHE A 937 -28.93 14.28 32.97
CA PHE A 937 -28.83 13.62 31.68
C PHE A 937 -29.89 12.54 31.49
N THR A 938 -30.03 11.64 32.47
CA THR A 938 -30.97 10.50 32.44
C THR A 938 -32.41 10.96 32.21
N ASP A 939 -32.92 11.87 33.05
CA ASP A 939 -34.31 12.36 32.96
C ASP A 939 -34.56 13.13 31.67
N SER A 940 -33.56 13.89 31.20
CA SER A 940 -33.63 14.68 29.96
C SER A 940 -33.68 13.78 28.72
N PHE A 941 -32.79 12.78 28.66
CA PHE A 941 -32.75 11.82 27.56
C PHE A 941 -33.99 10.91 27.57
N VAL A 942 -34.45 10.44 28.73
CA VAL A 942 -35.70 9.67 28.83
C VAL A 942 -36.90 10.51 28.40
N ASN A 943 -37.00 11.79 28.80
CA ASN A 943 -38.04 12.68 28.29
C ASN A 943 -38.01 12.81 26.76
N TYR A 944 -36.82 13.00 26.18
CA TYR A 944 -36.62 13.05 24.73
C TYR A 944 -37.00 11.73 24.03
N GLY A 945 -36.54 10.58 24.52
CA GLY A 945 -36.91 9.26 23.99
C GLY A 945 -38.42 8.99 24.07
N LYS A 946 -39.09 9.42 25.14
CA LYS A 946 -40.56 9.34 25.25
C LYS A 946 -41.28 10.20 24.20
N ILE A 947 -40.73 11.37 23.85
CA ILE A 947 -41.25 12.20 22.74
C ILE A 947 -41.09 11.45 21.41
N LEU A 948 -39.90 10.91 21.11
CA LEU A 948 -39.68 10.13 19.88
C LEU A 948 -40.63 8.93 19.77
N LEU A 949 -40.71 8.12 20.82
CA LEU A 949 -41.51 6.91 20.82
C LEU A 949 -43.00 7.22 20.65
N THR A 950 -43.54 8.21 21.38
CA THR A 950 -44.96 8.56 21.21
C THR A 950 -45.30 9.16 19.84
N HIS A 951 -44.33 9.77 19.16
CA HIS A 951 -44.51 10.35 17.82
C HIS A 951 -44.31 9.37 16.65
N TYR A 952 -43.42 8.38 16.79
CA TYR A 952 -42.92 7.58 15.67
C TYR A 952 -42.94 6.06 15.86
N ALA A 953 -43.15 5.54 17.08
CA ALA A 953 -43.18 4.09 17.32
C ALA A 953 -44.36 3.40 16.61
N ASP A 954 -45.37 4.17 16.18
CA ASP A 954 -46.48 3.66 15.38
C ASP A 954 -46.03 3.16 14.00
N ARG A 955 -44.90 3.64 13.49
CA ARG A 955 -44.35 3.38 12.15
C ARG A 955 -42.96 2.72 12.16
N VAL A 956 -42.17 2.91 13.22
CA VAL A 956 -40.78 2.42 13.32
C VAL A 956 -40.71 1.08 14.08
N PRO A 957 -40.33 -0.04 13.42
CA PRO A 957 -40.24 -1.36 14.05
C PRO A 957 -38.98 -1.65 14.86
N ILE A 958 -37.87 -0.94 14.63
CA ILE A 958 -36.58 -1.23 15.26
C ILE A 958 -35.99 0.06 15.81
N TRP A 959 -35.73 0.05 17.12
CA TRP A 959 -35.20 1.18 17.89
C TRP A 959 -33.87 0.83 18.55
N PHE A 960 -32.92 1.75 18.52
CA PHE A 960 -31.73 1.75 19.38
C PHE A 960 -31.78 3.00 20.27
N THR A 961 -31.54 2.88 21.58
CA THR A 961 -31.49 4.07 22.46
C THR A 961 -30.17 4.83 22.32
N PHE A 962 -29.04 4.12 22.27
CA PHE A 962 -27.70 4.70 22.22
C PHE A 962 -26.89 4.09 21.07
N ASN A 963 -26.09 4.92 20.41
CA ASN A 963 -24.91 4.49 19.66
C ASN A 963 -23.71 4.31 20.59
N GLU A 964 -23.00 3.18 20.47
CA GLU A 964 -21.65 2.93 21.00
C GLU A 964 -21.28 3.68 22.31
N PRO A 965 -22.08 3.56 23.39
CA PRO A 965 -22.07 4.56 24.46
C PRO A 965 -20.78 4.62 25.27
N PHE A 966 -19.97 3.55 25.25
CA PHE A 966 -18.69 3.49 25.96
C PHE A 966 -17.69 4.55 25.46
N ILE A 967 -17.69 4.84 24.16
CA ILE A 967 -16.79 5.82 23.52
C ILE A 967 -16.94 7.21 24.15
N TYR A 968 -18.15 7.56 24.61
CA TYR A 968 -18.50 8.87 25.15
C TYR A 968 -18.78 8.86 26.67
N CYS A 969 -18.53 7.73 27.34
CA CYS A 969 -18.63 7.66 28.80
C CYS A 969 -17.36 8.23 29.44
N ASP A 970 -17.48 9.39 30.10
CA ASP A 970 -16.40 9.92 30.95
C ASP A 970 -15.99 8.94 32.06
N ASN A 971 -16.95 8.50 32.88
CA ASN A 971 -16.69 7.85 34.18
C ASN A 971 -17.76 6.81 34.57
N GLY A 972 -17.67 6.26 35.79
CA GLY A 972 -18.59 5.24 36.30
C GLY A 972 -20.05 5.72 36.42
N LYS A 973 -20.29 7.02 36.67
CA LYS A 973 -21.63 7.60 36.65
C LYS A 973 -22.20 7.67 35.24
N SER A 974 -21.39 7.99 34.23
CA SER A 974 -21.81 8.00 32.81
C SER A 974 -22.42 6.67 32.40
N VAL A 975 -21.73 5.57 32.70
CA VAL A 975 -22.17 4.20 32.42
C VAL A 975 -23.50 3.89 33.12
N ASN A 976 -23.59 4.18 34.43
CA ASN A 976 -24.82 3.99 35.21
C ASN A 976 -26.01 4.79 34.63
N ASN A 977 -25.79 6.04 34.22
CA ASN A 977 -26.84 6.89 33.66
C ASN A 977 -27.35 6.35 32.32
N VAL A 978 -26.45 5.97 31.41
CA VAL A 978 -26.82 5.31 30.13
C VAL A 978 -27.65 4.05 30.35
N ILE A 979 -27.23 3.17 31.28
CA ILE A 979 -27.94 1.92 31.59
C ILE A 979 -29.36 2.21 32.11
N LYS A 980 -29.51 3.11 33.09
CA LYS A 980 -30.83 3.43 33.66
C LYS A 980 -31.73 4.17 32.67
N ALA A 981 -31.17 4.97 31.78
CA ALA A 981 -31.92 5.64 30.73
C ALA A 981 -32.43 4.66 29.66
N HIS A 982 -31.60 3.68 29.25
CA HIS A 982 -31.98 2.60 28.34
C HIS A 982 -33.12 1.75 28.93
N ALA A 983 -32.98 1.27 30.17
CA ALA A 983 -34.02 0.49 30.85
C ALA A 983 -35.36 1.24 30.95
N GLN A 984 -35.35 2.52 31.36
CA GLN A 984 -36.57 3.33 31.45
C GLN A 984 -37.30 3.50 30.11
N LEU A 985 -36.57 3.58 29.00
CA LEU A 985 -37.17 3.66 27.66
C LEU A 985 -37.68 2.30 27.15
N TYR A 986 -37.03 1.19 27.50
CA TYR A 986 -37.53 -0.15 27.21
C TYR A 986 -38.87 -0.43 27.91
N HIS A 987 -38.97 -0.13 29.21
CA HIS A 987 -40.24 -0.27 29.94
C HIS A 987 -41.32 0.67 29.38
N PHE A 988 -40.98 1.92 29.06
CA PHE A 988 -41.95 2.82 28.41
C PHE A 988 -42.43 2.29 27.05
N TYR A 989 -41.53 1.68 26.26
CA TYR A 989 -41.87 1.11 24.96
C TYR A 989 -42.84 -0.07 25.09
N HIS A 990 -42.51 -1.08 25.90
CA HIS A 990 -43.30 -2.32 25.96
C HIS A 990 -44.48 -2.28 26.95
N GLU A 991 -44.40 -1.50 28.03
CA GLU A 991 -45.42 -1.50 29.09
C GLU A 991 -46.37 -0.30 28.99
N ASP A 992 -45.84 0.93 28.90
CA ASP A 992 -46.65 2.16 28.88
C ASP A 992 -47.33 2.38 27.52
N ILE A 993 -46.60 2.26 26.39
CA ILE A 993 -47.16 2.45 25.04
C ILE A 993 -47.55 1.15 24.32
N GLN A 994 -47.19 -0.01 24.89
CA GLN A 994 -47.51 -1.35 24.36
C GLN A 994 -47.01 -1.59 22.94
N GLY A 995 -45.76 -1.19 22.68
CA GLY A 995 -45.05 -1.38 21.41
C GLY A 995 -44.80 -2.86 21.09
N THR A 996 -44.97 -3.20 19.82
CA THR A 996 -44.82 -4.55 19.25
C THR A 996 -43.67 -4.68 18.25
N GLY A 997 -42.90 -3.60 18.05
CA GLY A 997 -41.57 -3.66 17.43
C GLY A 997 -40.52 -4.16 18.41
N LYS A 998 -39.24 -3.84 18.15
CA LYS A 998 -38.10 -4.22 18.98
C LYS A 998 -37.31 -3.01 19.44
N LEU A 999 -36.86 -3.00 20.69
CA LEU A 999 -35.96 -1.98 21.24
C LEU A 999 -34.66 -2.61 21.75
N GLY A 1000 -33.55 -1.99 21.38
CA GLY A 1000 -32.21 -2.42 21.78
C GLY A 1000 -31.22 -1.26 21.94
N ILE A 1001 -29.94 -1.59 21.85
CA ILE A 1001 -28.80 -0.69 22.09
C ILE A 1001 -27.61 -1.20 21.27
N LYS A 1002 -26.77 -0.28 20.74
CA LYS A 1002 -25.58 -0.60 19.96
C LYS A 1002 -24.33 -0.51 20.83
N PHE A 1003 -23.34 -1.35 20.56
CA PHE A 1003 -22.02 -1.30 21.19
C PHE A 1003 -20.90 -1.34 20.16
N ASN A 1004 -19.84 -0.57 20.41
CA ASN A 1004 -18.58 -0.72 19.70
C ASN A 1004 -17.78 -1.88 20.32
N ASP A 1005 -17.01 -2.58 19.52
CA ASP A 1005 -15.91 -3.42 19.99
C ASP A 1005 -14.99 -3.80 18.82
N ASN A 1006 -13.68 -3.75 19.06
CA ASN A 1006 -12.68 -4.32 18.18
C ASN A 1006 -12.29 -5.70 18.73
N PHE A 1007 -13.20 -6.68 18.63
CA PHE A 1007 -13.18 -7.94 19.42
C PHE A 1007 -11.79 -8.45 19.80
N GLY A 1008 -11.54 -8.49 21.11
CA GLY A 1008 -10.28 -8.93 21.67
C GLY A 1008 -10.04 -10.43 21.43
N VAL A 1009 -8.91 -10.74 20.78
CA VAL A 1009 -8.45 -12.12 20.59
C VAL A 1009 -7.04 -12.31 21.16
N PRO A 1010 -6.75 -13.44 21.83
CA PRO A 1010 -5.48 -13.61 22.54
C PRO A 1010 -4.32 -13.75 21.57
N LYS A 1011 -3.26 -12.98 21.79
CA LYS A 1011 -1.99 -13.06 21.04
C LYS A 1011 -1.49 -14.50 20.96
N ASN A 1012 -1.45 -15.20 22.09
CA ASN A 1012 -1.23 -16.64 22.17
C ASN A 1012 -2.37 -17.33 22.95
N PRO A 1013 -3.31 -18.04 22.30
CA PRO A 1013 -4.39 -18.78 22.98
C PRO A 1013 -3.92 -19.99 23.81
N LYS A 1014 -2.60 -20.23 23.93
CA LYS A 1014 -2.00 -21.21 24.86
C LYS A 1014 -1.27 -20.54 26.04
N ASN A 1015 -1.23 -19.21 26.09
CA ASN A 1015 -0.69 -18.45 27.22
C ASN A 1015 -1.85 -17.98 28.11
N GLN A 1016 -1.86 -18.41 29.37
CA GLN A 1016 -2.95 -18.05 30.28
C GLN A 1016 -3.02 -16.53 30.52
N SER A 1017 -1.87 -15.86 30.61
CA SER A 1017 -1.79 -14.40 30.73
C SER A 1017 -2.47 -13.65 29.58
N ASP A 1018 -2.34 -14.13 28.35
CA ASP A 1018 -2.95 -13.48 27.18
C ASP A 1018 -4.45 -13.79 27.11
N LEU A 1019 -4.87 -14.98 27.52
CA LEU A 1019 -6.28 -15.34 27.67
C LEU A 1019 -6.97 -14.48 28.73
N ASP A 1020 -6.36 -14.35 29.92
CA ASP A 1020 -6.92 -13.60 31.05
C ASP A 1020 -6.99 -12.10 30.73
N ALA A 1021 -5.96 -11.56 30.06
CA ALA A 1021 -5.98 -10.20 29.51
C ALA A 1021 -7.08 -10.01 28.46
N THR A 1022 -7.26 -10.97 27.55
CA THR A 1022 -8.31 -10.90 26.51
C THR A 1022 -9.72 -10.92 27.12
N ASN A 1023 -9.93 -11.77 28.13
CA ASN A 1023 -11.20 -11.83 28.86
C ASN A 1023 -11.44 -10.50 29.59
N HIS A 1024 -10.43 -9.94 30.27
CA HIS A 1024 -10.53 -8.63 30.92
C HIS A 1024 -10.88 -7.51 29.92
N PHE A 1025 -10.26 -7.49 28.74
CA PHE A 1025 -10.58 -6.51 27.69
C PHE A 1025 -12.04 -6.61 27.22
N ASN A 1026 -12.49 -7.81 26.81
CA ASN A 1026 -13.85 -8.02 26.32
C ASN A 1026 -14.91 -7.78 27.42
N ASP A 1027 -14.61 -8.15 28.67
CA ASP A 1027 -15.47 -7.85 29.81
C ASP A 1027 -15.55 -6.34 30.10
N PHE A 1028 -14.41 -5.64 30.08
CA PHE A 1028 -14.37 -4.18 30.30
C PHE A 1028 -15.13 -3.42 29.21
N GLN A 1029 -14.96 -3.80 27.94
CA GLN A 1029 -15.59 -3.15 26.79
C GLN A 1029 -17.09 -3.44 26.69
N LEU A 1030 -17.51 -4.70 26.84
CA LEU A 1030 -18.91 -5.11 26.61
C LEU A 1030 -19.64 -5.42 27.91
N ALA A 1031 -19.11 -6.31 28.75
CA ALA A 1031 -19.83 -6.84 29.90
C ALA A 1031 -20.19 -5.73 30.91
N THR A 1032 -19.45 -4.62 30.94
CA THR A 1032 -19.81 -3.37 31.63
C THR A 1032 -21.26 -2.92 31.38
N PHE A 1033 -21.75 -2.98 30.14
CA PHE A 1033 -23.16 -2.71 29.81
C PHE A 1033 -23.99 -3.99 29.71
N CYS A 1034 -23.42 -5.04 29.11
CA CYS A 1034 -24.15 -6.24 28.71
C CYS A 1034 -24.54 -7.14 29.90
N ASN A 1035 -23.77 -7.15 31.00
CA ASN A 1035 -24.13 -7.90 32.20
C ASN A 1035 -25.40 -7.34 32.87
N PRO A 1036 -25.50 -6.03 33.17
CA PRO A 1036 -26.75 -5.45 33.65
C PRO A 1036 -27.91 -5.65 32.67
N ILE A 1037 -27.76 -5.20 31.42
CA ILE A 1037 -28.88 -5.07 30.46
C ILE A 1037 -29.42 -6.44 30.01
N PHE A 1038 -28.57 -7.41 29.69
CA PHE A 1038 -29.03 -8.69 29.13
C PHE A 1038 -29.14 -9.82 30.15
N LEU A 1039 -28.31 -9.81 31.21
CA LEU A 1039 -28.23 -10.91 32.17
C LEU A 1039 -28.81 -10.57 33.55
N GLY A 1040 -29.06 -9.29 33.86
CA GLY A 1040 -29.54 -8.86 35.18
C GLY A 1040 -28.51 -9.09 36.29
N ILE A 1041 -27.21 -9.01 35.96
CA ILE A 1041 -26.11 -9.18 36.92
C ILE A 1041 -25.24 -7.92 36.95
N ASP A 1042 -24.62 -7.67 38.11
CA ASP A 1042 -23.79 -6.48 38.36
C ASP A 1042 -22.52 -6.44 37.47
N TYR A 1043 -21.85 -5.28 37.41
CA TYR A 1043 -20.70 -5.04 36.54
C TYR A 1043 -19.60 -6.12 36.66
N PRO A 1044 -18.87 -6.41 35.58
CA PRO A 1044 -17.71 -7.32 35.63
C PRO A 1044 -16.63 -6.76 36.57
N GLU A 1045 -15.83 -7.66 37.15
CA GLU A 1045 -14.76 -7.27 38.06
C GLU A 1045 -13.72 -6.37 37.37
N ALA A 1046 -13.52 -6.57 36.05
CA ALA A 1046 -12.70 -5.72 35.19
C ALA A 1046 -13.05 -4.23 35.28
N PHE A 1047 -14.35 -3.89 35.33
CA PHE A 1047 -14.82 -2.51 35.47
C PHE A 1047 -14.62 -2.00 36.91
N LYS A 1048 -14.98 -2.81 37.89
CA LYS A 1048 -14.98 -2.48 39.32
C LYS A 1048 -13.60 -2.18 39.90
N ILE A 1049 -12.56 -2.83 39.41
CA ILE A 1049 -11.18 -2.60 39.88
C ILE A 1049 -10.50 -1.40 39.23
N THR A 1050 -10.99 -0.96 38.07
CA THR A 1050 -10.39 0.08 37.21
C THR A 1050 -11.09 1.43 37.37
N VAL A 1051 -12.42 1.44 37.56
CA VAL A 1051 -13.24 2.65 37.59
C VAL A 1051 -13.64 2.99 39.04
N PRO A 1052 -12.96 3.94 39.72
CA PRO A 1052 -13.11 4.17 41.15
C PRO A 1052 -14.46 4.80 41.56
N ASP A 1053 -15.21 5.38 40.61
CA ASP A 1053 -16.51 6.02 40.85
C ASP A 1053 -17.71 5.19 40.33
N TYR A 1054 -17.53 3.91 40.03
CA TYR A 1054 -18.62 3.04 39.62
C TYR A 1054 -19.75 3.04 40.67
N VAL A 1055 -21.00 3.05 40.19
CA VAL A 1055 -22.20 3.10 41.05
C VAL A 1055 -22.75 1.67 41.18
N PRO A 1056 -22.56 0.96 42.32
CA PRO A 1056 -22.96 -0.44 42.45
C PRO A 1056 -24.47 -0.62 42.26
N LEU A 1057 -24.89 -1.60 41.45
CA LEU A 1057 -26.30 -1.86 41.21
C LEU A 1057 -26.90 -2.67 42.37
N THR A 1058 -28.01 -2.20 42.92
CA THR A 1058 -28.75 -2.93 43.96
C THR A 1058 -29.51 -4.12 43.36
N PRO A 1059 -29.97 -5.10 44.16
CA PRO A 1059 -30.85 -6.16 43.65
C PRO A 1059 -32.12 -5.65 42.96
N ASP A 1060 -32.64 -4.50 43.40
CA ASP A 1060 -33.82 -3.87 42.80
C ASP A 1060 -33.45 -3.17 41.47
N ASP A 1061 -32.28 -2.52 41.38
CA ASP A 1061 -31.76 -2.00 40.10
C ASP A 1061 -31.55 -3.14 39.09
N LEU A 1062 -30.96 -4.26 39.51
CA LEU A 1062 -30.71 -5.42 38.64
C LEU A 1062 -32.00 -6.12 38.19
N ALA A 1063 -33.02 -6.16 39.05
CA ALA A 1063 -34.34 -6.68 38.69
C ALA A 1063 -35.11 -5.77 37.73
N TYR A 1064 -34.80 -4.46 37.71
CA TYR A 1064 -35.36 -3.48 36.77
C TYR A 1064 -34.60 -3.45 35.44
N ILE A 1065 -33.27 -3.40 35.47
CA ILE A 1065 -32.39 -3.30 34.29
C ILE A 1065 -32.26 -4.66 33.57
N GLY A 1066 -32.42 -5.77 34.28
CA GLY A 1066 -32.23 -7.11 33.73
C GLY A 1066 -33.22 -7.43 32.61
N ASN A 1067 -32.67 -7.86 31.46
CA ASN A 1067 -33.43 -8.27 30.27
C ASN A 1067 -34.17 -7.11 29.55
N THR A 1068 -33.83 -5.84 29.79
CA THR A 1068 -34.47 -4.67 29.16
C THR A 1068 -34.01 -4.37 27.72
N SER A 1069 -33.86 -5.41 26.89
CA SER A 1069 -33.51 -5.25 25.48
C SER A 1069 -33.88 -6.51 24.69
N ASP A 1070 -34.48 -6.36 23.51
CA ASP A 1070 -34.89 -7.48 22.65
C ASP A 1070 -33.71 -8.21 21.99
N PHE A 1071 -32.66 -7.46 21.66
CA PHE A 1071 -31.52 -7.92 20.86
C PHE A 1071 -30.26 -7.11 21.19
N LEU A 1072 -29.09 -7.69 20.93
CA LEU A 1072 -27.80 -7.03 21.09
C LEU A 1072 -27.39 -6.41 19.75
N GLY A 1073 -27.34 -5.08 19.67
CA GLY A 1073 -26.73 -4.36 18.56
C GLY A 1073 -25.22 -4.31 18.75
N ILE A 1074 -24.46 -4.68 17.73
CA ILE A 1074 -23.00 -4.63 17.74
C ILE A 1074 -22.47 -4.05 16.44
N ASP A 1075 -21.39 -3.27 16.55
CA ASP A 1075 -20.73 -2.60 15.44
C ASP A 1075 -19.30 -3.19 15.20
N PRO A 1076 -19.18 -4.46 14.75
CA PRO A 1076 -17.95 -5.25 14.76
C PRO A 1076 -17.04 -4.93 13.57
N TYR A 1077 -16.50 -3.72 13.51
CA TYR A 1077 -15.68 -3.27 12.37
C TYR A 1077 -14.44 -4.15 12.12
N THR A 1078 -13.72 -4.54 13.18
CA THR A 1078 -12.51 -5.38 13.11
C THR A 1078 -12.30 -6.15 14.44
N ALA A 1079 -11.27 -7.00 14.52
CA ALA A 1079 -10.74 -7.54 15.77
C ALA A 1079 -9.47 -6.79 16.23
N THR A 1080 -9.07 -6.96 17.50
CA THR A 1080 -7.79 -6.50 18.06
C THR A 1080 -7.04 -7.65 18.73
N VAL A 1081 -5.71 -7.69 18.63
CA VAL A 1081 -4.90 -8.74 19.29
C VAL A 1081 -4.51 -8.27 20.68
N VAL A 1082 -4.84 -9.07 21.70
CA VAL A 1082 -4.68 -8.72 23.11
C VAL A 1082 -3.61 -9.57 23.78
N SER A 1083 -2.77 -8.94 24.61
CA SER A 1083 -1.82 -9.61 25.51
C SER A 1083 -1.67 -8.86 26.83
N GLN A 1084 -1.11 -9.52 27.85
CA GLN A 1084 -0.91 -8.92 29.18
C GLN A 1084 -0.02 -7.66 29.09
N PRO A 1085 -0.32 -6.57 29.84
CA PRO A 1085 0.55 -5.39 29.88
C PRO A 1085 1.80 -5.69 30.75
N PRO A 1086 2.95 -5.02 30.53
CA PRO A 1086 4.20 -5.29 31.25
C PRO A 1086 4.10 -5.22 32.79
N GLU A 1087 3.26 -4.35 33.32
CA GLU A 1087 2.98 -4.20 34.76
C GLU A 1087 1.96 -5.21 35.32
N GLY A 1088 1.19 -5.87 34.44
CA GLY A 1088 0.04 -6.70 34.81
C GLY A 1088 -1.26 -5.91 35.06
N VAL A 1089 -2.38 -6.52 34.69
CA VAL A 1089 -3.73 -5.93 34.70
C VAL A 1089 -4.07 -5.26 36.04
N GLU A 1090 -3.90 -5.99 37.15
CA GLU A 1090 -4.20 -5.51 38.51
C GLU A 1090 -3.37 -4.32 38.98
N ALA A 1091 -2.19 -4.08 38.40
CA ALA A 1091 -1.32 -2.96 38.74
C ALA A 1091 -1.67 -1.73 37.91
N CYS A 1092 -1.96 -1.93 36.62
CA CYS A 1092 -2.50 -0.89 35.74
C CYS A 1092 -3.84 -0.36 36.25
N ALA A 1093 -4.79 -1.23 36.64
CA ALA A 1093 -6.13 -0.81 37.09
C ALA A 1093 -6.10 0.14 38.31
N LYS A 1094 -5.04 0.04 39.13
CA LYS A 1094 -4.80 0.88 40.32
C LYS A 1094 -3.97 2.14 40.03
N ASN A 1095 -3.62 2.38 38.76
CA ASN A 1095 -2.74 3.46 38.29
C ASN A 1095 -3.28 4.04 36.97
N SER A 1096 -4.13 5.07 37.07
CA SER A 1096 -4.67 5.81 35.92
C SER A 1096 -3.62 6.60 35.12
N SER A 1097 -2.35 6.56 35.50
CA SER A 1097 -1.21 7.06 34.71
C SER A 1097 -0.44 5.96 33.96
N SER A 1098 -0.95 4.72 33.91
CA SER A 1098 -0.46 3.69 33.00
C SER A 1098 -0.86 4.01 31.55
N PRO A 1099 0.02 3.83 30.55
CA PRO A 1099 -0.33 3.98 29.13
C PRO A 1099 -1.27 2.87 28.62
N SER A 1100 -1.53 1.82 29.41
CA SER A 1100 -2.52 0.78 29.11
C SER A 1100 -3.88 1.06 29.77
N PHE A 1101 -3.99 2.04 30.67
CA PHE A 1101 -5.26 2.42 31.28
C PHE A 1101 -6.20 3.05 30.23
N PRO A 1102 -7.53 2.82 30.27
CA PRO A 1102 -8.28 2.04 31.25
C PRO A 1102 -8.34 0.53 30.96
N TYR A 1103 -8.16 0.12 29.69
CA TYR A 1103 -8.33 -1.29 29.26
C TYR A 1103 -7.35 -2.29 29.89
N CYS A 1104 -6.24 -1.79 30.44
CA CYS A 1104 -5.20 -2.53 31.13
C CYS A 1104 -4.69 -3.79 30.40
N VAL A 1105 -4.50 -3.64 29.09
CA VAL A 1105 -3.92 -4.65 28.20
C VAL A 1105 -3.01 -4.02 27.14
N THR A 1106 -2.13 -4.84 26.56
CA THR A 1106 -1.41 -4.50 25.32
C THR A 1106 -2.30 -4.86 24.13
N GLN A 1107 -2.71 -3.87 23.34
CA GLN A 1107 -3.44 -4.07 22.07
C GLN A 1107 -2.48 -3.98 20.88
N GLU A 1108 -2.62 -4.89 19.92
CA GLU A 1108 -1.80 -5.01 18.72
C GLU A 1108 -2.63 -5.39 17.50
N THR A 1109 -2.09 -5.16 16.30
CA THR A 1109 -2.70 -5.62 15.03
C THR A 1109 -2.04 -6.88 14.48
N GLN A 1110 -1.09 -7.49 15.21
CA GLN A 1110 -0.25 -8.59 14.73
C GLN A 1110 -0.39 -9.87 15.56
N ASN A 1111 -0.33 -11.01 14.88
CA ASN A 1111 -0.24 -12.32 15.54
C ASN A 1111 1.19 -12.63 16.02
N ILE A 1112 1.36 -13.73 16.76
CA ILE A 1112 2.67 -14.24 17.27
C ILE A 1112 3.75 -14.48 16.21
N PHE A 1113 3.44 -14.40 14.92
CA PHE A 1113 4.40 -14.56 13.82
C PHE A 1113 4.74 -13.21 13.14
N GLY A 1114 4.32 -12.07 13.71
CA GLY A 1114 4.61 -10.72 13.18
C GLY A 1114 3.82 -10.34 11.92
N TRP A 1115 2.73 -11.06 11.63
CA TRP A 1115 1.82 -10.76 10.52
C TRP A 1115 0.59 -10.02 11.03
N ASN A 1116 0.18 -8.98 10.30
CA ASN A 1116 -1.08 -8.28 10.57
C ASN A 1116 -2.27 -9.26 10.41
N ILE A 1117 -3.29 -9.11 11.24
CA ILE A 1117 -4.50 -9.97 11.25
C ILE A 1117 -5.41 -9.84 10.02
N GLY A 1118 -5.13 -8.88 9.13
CA GLY A 1118 -5.91 -8.65 7.91
C GLY A 1118 -5.28 -7.61 6.98
N TYR A 1119 -6.00 -7.22 5.94
CA TYR A 1119 -5.65 -6.08 5.07
C TYR A 1119 -6.18 -4.77 5.69
N ARG A 1120 -5.32 -3.75 5.83
CA ARG A 1120 -5.67 -2.48 6.49
C ARG A 1120 -6.44 -1.54 5.56
N SER A 1121 -7.44 -0.85 6.12
CA SER A 1121 -8.17 0.27 5.52
C SER A 1121 -7.37 1.59 5.52
N GLN A 1122 -8.00 2.70 5.15
CA GLN A 1122 -7.53 4.06 5.46
C GLN A 1122 -7.44 4.30 6.98
N SER A 1123 -8.43 3.79 7.74
CA SER A 1123 -8.59 3.98 9.18
C SER A 1123 -7.98 2.83 10.00
N TYR A 1124 -8.47 2.63 11.23
CA TYR A 1124 -8.06 1.52 12.11
C TYR A 1124 -8.57 0.14 11.65
N VAL A 1125 -9.55 0.09 10.73
CA VAL A 1125 -10.25 -1.15 10.35
C VAL A 1125 -9.36 -2.08 9.52
N TYR A 1126 -9.44 -3.40 9.78
CA TYR A 1126 -8.80 -4.44 8.99
C TYR A 1126 -9.83 -5.47 8.48
N ILE A 1127 -9.63 -5.99 7.26
CA ILE A 1127 -10.45 -7.10 6.72
C ILE A 1127 -10.14 -8.38 7.52
N THR A 1128 -11.01 -8.68 8.51
CA THR A 1128 -10.81 -9.69 9.56
C THR A 1128 -11.97 -10.73 9.67
N PRO A 1129 -12.57 -11.22 8.57
CA PRO A 1129 -13.86 -11.93 8.58
C PRO A 1129 -13.87 -13.20 9.45
N THR A 1130 -12.77 -13.96 9.51
CA THR A 1130 -12.67 -15.18 10.33
C THR A 1130 -12.78 -14.92 11.84
N TYR A 1131 -12.55 -13.68 12.28
CA TYR A 1131 -12.70 -13.27 13.68
C TYR A 1131 -14.14 -12.85 13.99
N LEU A 1132 -14.85 -12.26 13.02
CA LEU A 1132 -16.28 -11.92 13.14
C LEU A 1132 -17.13 -13.15 13.50
N ARG A 1133 -16.92 -14.30 12.84
CA ARG A 1133 -17.66 -15.53 13.15
C ARG A 1133 -17.47 -15.97 14.61
N THR A 1134 -16.22 -16.00 15.09
CA THR A 1134 -15.91 -16.28 16.49
C THR A 1134 -16.59 -15.26 17.41
N TYR A 1135 -16.62 -13.99 17.02
CA TYR A 1135 -17.20 -12.92 17.82
C TYR A 1135 -18.72 -13.00 17.96
N LEU A 1136 -19.44 -13.18 16.85
CA LEU A 1136 -20.90 -13.39 16.84
C LEU A 1136 -21.29 -14.61 17.69
N SER A 1137 -20.47 -15.67 17.64
CA SER A 1137 -20.62 -16.84 18.51
C SER A 1137 -20.39 -16.51 19.99
N TYR A 1138 -19.37 -15.71 20.35
CA TYR A 1138 -19.16 -15.24 21.72
C TYR A 1138 -20.34 -14.39 22.21
N LEU A 1139 -20.80 -13.38 21.46
CA LEU A 1139 -21.90 -12.50 21.85
C LEU A 1139 -23.18 -13.28 22.16
N TYR A 1140 -23.60 -14.16 21.25
CA TYR A 1140 -24.80 -14.98 21.42
C TYR A 1140 -24.66 -15.99 22.56
N ASN A 1141 -23.48 -16.61 22.72
CA ASN A 1141 -23.25 -17.58 23.78
C ASN A 1141 -23.00 -16.95 25.17
N THR A 1142 -22.59 -15.69 25.26
CA THR A 1142 -22.44 -14.99 26.54
C THR A 1142 -23.74 -14.30 26.95
N PHE A 1143 -24.29 -13.43 26.10
CA PHE A 1143 -25.40 -12.53 26.47
C PHE A 1143 -26.79 -13.05 26.09
N LYS A 1144 -26.88 -14.21 25.42
CA LYS A 1144 -28.13 -14.99 25.21
C LYS A 1144 -29.26 -14.27 24.47
N LYS A 1145 -28.93 -13.26 23.65
CA LYS A 1145 -29.87 -12.47 22.84
C LYS A 1145 -29.53 -12.57 21.35
N PRO A 1146 -30.52 -12.44 20.45
CA PRO A 1146 -30.26 -12.30 19.02
C PRO A 1146 -29.28 -11.14 18.77
N VAL A 1147 -28.35 -11.32 17.84
CA VAL A 1147 -27.33 -10.32 17.52
C VAL A 1147 -27.71 -9.60 16.23
N LEU A 1148 -27.73 -8.27 16.24
CA LEU A 1148 -27.83 -7.45 15.04
C LEU A 1148 -26.46 -6.82 14.79
N VAL A 1149 -25.85 -7.10 13.64
CA VAL A 1149 -24.68 -6.34 13.17
C VAL A 1149 -25.21 -4.97 12.74
N SER A 1150 -25.18 -4.01 13.67
CA SER A 1150 -25.84 -2.72 13.54
C SER A 1150 -25.03 -1.69 12.75
N GLU A 1151 -23.72 -1.92 12.63
CA GLU A 1151 -22.81 -1.33 11.66
C GLU A 1151 -21.68 -2.29 11.30
N PHE A 1152 -21.21 -2.23 10.06
CA PHE A 1152 -19.93 -2.77 9.60
C PHE A 1152 -19.56 -2.06 8.30
N GLY A 1153 -18.29 -1.72 8.11
CA GLY A 1153 -17.87 -0.86 7.00
C GLY A 1153 -16.36 -0.81 6.79
N PHE A 1154 -15.92 -0.31 5.63
CA PHE A 1154 -14.51 -0.31 5.26
C PHE A 1154 -14.13 0.90 4.39
N PRO A 1155 -13.27 1.83 4.85
CA PRO A 1155 -12.80 2.94 4.06
C PRO A 1155 -11.55 2.52 3.25
N VAL A 1156 -11.66 2.45 1.93
CA VAL A 1156 -10.56 2.00 1.08
C VAL A 1156 -9.37 2.95 1.20
N PHE A 1157 -8.18 2.38 1.37
CA PHE A 1157 -6.93 3.13 1.52
C PHE A 1157 -6.70 4.08 0.34
N ALA A 1158 -6.39 5.34 0.64
CA ALA A 1158 -6.20 6.44 -0.30
C ALA A 1158 -7.35 6.66 -1.32
N GLU A 1159 -8.60 6.26 -1.02
CA GLU A 1159 -9.70 6.40 -1.99
C GLU A 1159 -9.99 7.86 -2.35
N SER A 1160 -9.90 8.78 -1.39
CA SER A 1160 -10.12 10.22 -1.62
C SER A 1160 -9.02 10.89 -2.45
N GLU A 1161 -7.87 10.23 -2.62
CA GLU A 1161 -6.74 10.71 -3.41
C GLU A 1161 -6.82 10.26 -4.88
N LYS A 1162 -7.75 9.33 -5.22
CA LYS A 1162 -7.97 8.87 -6.59
C LYS A 1162 -8.51 9.99 -7.46
N VAL A 1163 -7.73 10.38 -8.47
CA VAL A 1163 -8.01 11.55 -9.34
C VAL A 1163 -9.23 11.34 -10.26
N ALA A 1164 -9.48 10.11 -10.72
CA ALA A 1164 -10.70 9.77 -11.44
C ALA A 1164 -11.78 9.31 -10.47
N VAL A 1165 -13.02 9.81 -10.63
CA VAL A 1165 -14.16 9.37 -9.81
C VAL A 1165 -14.48 7.91 -10.12
N GLU A 1166 -14.29 7.49 -11.37
CA GLU A 1166 -14.44 6.13 -11.86
C GLU A 1166 -13.60 5.12 -11.06
N ASP A 1167 -12.38 5.49 -10.66
CA ASP A 1167 -11.52 4.67 -9.79
C ASP A 1167 -12.05 4.62 -8.34
N GLN A 1168 -12.77 5.65 -7.87
CA GLN A 1168 -13.49 5.64 -6.59
C GLN A 1168 -14.76 4.78 -6.65
N LEU A 1169 -15.40 4.65 -7.82
CA LEU A 1169 -16.58 3.79 -8.00
C LEU A 1169 -16.22 2.30 -8.09
N PHE A 1170 -15.02 1.92 -8.56
CA PHE A 1170 -14.59 0.51 -8.64
C PHE A 1170 -13.84 0.06 -7.38
N ASP A 1171 -14.56 -0.09 -6.27
CA ASP A 1171 -14.03 -0.29 -4.92
C ASP A 1171 -13.99 -1.77 -4.47
N SER A 1172 -13.29 -2.61 -5.22
CA SER A 1172 -13.12 -4.05 -4.91
C SER A 1172 -12.66 -4.37 -3.47
N PRO A 1173 -11.79 -3.59 -2.77
CA PRO A 1173 -11.44 -3.90 -1.37
C PRO A 1173 -12.61 -3.73 -0.38
N ARG A 1174 -13.49 -2.74 -0.59
CA ARG A 1174 -14.73 -2.57 0.18
C ARG A 1174 -15.70 -3.70 -0.13
N SER A 1175 -15.78 -4.09 -1.40
CA SER A 1175 -16.56 -5.26 -1.86
C SER A 1175 -16.10 -6.55 -1.16
N GLN A 1176 -14.78 -6.78 -1.08
CA GLN A 1176 -14.18 -7.95 -0.41
C GLN A 1176 -14.45 -7.98 1.10
N TYR A 1177 -14.39 -6.82 1.77
CA TYR A 1177 -14.79 -6.71 3.18
C TYR A 1177 -16.25 -7.14 3.36
N TYR A 1178 -17.18 -6.48 2.67
CA TYR A 1178 -18.62 -6.73 2.80
C TYR A 1178 -19.01 -8.18 2.49
N LEU A 1179 -18.53 -8.73 1.36
CA LEU A 1179 -18.85 -10.10 0.95
C LEU A 1179 -18.26 -11.15 1.90
N SER A 1180 -17.04 -10.94 2.43
CA SER A 1180 -16.43 -11.89 3.36
C SER A 1180 -17.06 -11.85 4.75
N PHE A 1181 -17.43 -10.66 5.25
CA PHE A 1181 -18.16 -10.51 6.52
C PHE A 1181 -19.55 -11.16 6.42
N MET A 1182 -20.29 -10.92 5.33
CA MET A 1182 -21.61 -11.53 5.12
C MET A 1182 -21.54 -13.06 4.90
N THR A 1183 -20.46 -13.57 4.31
CA THR A 1183 -20.19 -15.02 4.22
C THR A 1183 -19.97 -15.65 5.61
N GLU A 1184 -19.23 -14.97 6.49
CA GLU A 1184 -18.97 -15.48 7.85
C GLU A 1184 -20.19 -15.29 8.79
N ILE A 1185 -21.04 -14.28 8.56
CA ILE A 1185 -22.37 -14.17 9.18
C ILE A 1185 -23.22 -15.39 8.82
N LEU A 1186 -23.34 -15.74 7.53
CA LEU A 1186 -24.09 -16.93 7.08
C LEU A 1186 -23.56 -18.21 7.73
N LYS A 1187 -22.24 -18.38 7.85
CA LYS A 1187 -21.66 -19.54 8.54
C LYS A 1187 -21.97 -19.53 10.03
N SER A 1188 -21.96 -18.39 10.71
CA SER A 1188 -22.35 -18.32 12.13
C SER A 1188 -23.81 -18.78 12.33
N ILE A 1189 -24.72 -18.46 11.39
CA ILE A 1189 -26.11 -18.91 11.40
C ILE A 1189 -26.20 -20.43 11.15
N HIS A 1190 -25.60 -20.92 10.05
CA HIS A 1190 -25.83 -22.28 9.55
C HIS A 1190 -24.90 -23.36 10.13
N GLU A 1191 -23.67 -23.02 10.50
CA GLU A 1191 -22.69 -23.95 11.05
C GLU A 1191 -22.61 -23.89 12.59
N ASP A 1192 -22.72 -22.69 13.17
CA ASP A 1192 -22.57 -22.48 14.63
C ASP A 1192 -23.92 -22.33 15.38
N GLY A 1193 -25.03 -22.11 14.68
CA GLY A 1193 -26.36 -21.94 15.27
C GLY A 1193 -26.59 -20.58 15.95
N VAL A 1194 -25.85 -19.55 15.55
CA VAL A 1194 -25.95 -18.19 16.08
C VAL A 1194 -27.19 -17.48 15.52
N ASN A 1195 -28.01 -16.91 16.38
CA ASN A 1195 -29.16 -16.10 15.96
C ASN A 1195 -28.71 -14.68 15.57
N VAL A 1196 -28.21 -14.52 14.34
CA VAL A 1196 -27.93 -13.21 13.75
C VAL A 1196 -29.19 -12.69 13.05
N MET A 1197 -29.78 -11.64 13.61
CA MET A 1197 -31.04 -11.04 13.16
C MET A 1197 -30.88 -10.19 11.88
N GLY A 1198 -29.68 -9.67 11.60
CA GLY A 1198 -29.46 -8.77 10.48
C GLY A 1198 -28.04 -8.23 10.36
N ALA A 1199 -27.84 -7.41 9.33
CA ALA A 1199 -26.62 -6.66 9.06
C ALA A 1199 -26.94 -5.32 8.38
N LEU A 1200 -26.45 -4.22 8.95
CA LEU A 1200 -26.63 -2.86 8.47
C LEU A 1200 -25.27 -2.27 8.06
N ALA A 1201 -25.12 -1.89 6.80
CA ALA A 1201 -23.83 -1.47 6.24
C ALA A 1201 -23.50 0.01 6.54
N TRP A 1202 -22.31 0.30 7.10
CA TRP A 1202 -21.81 1.66 7.30
C TRP A 1202 -20.88 2.10 6.15
N SER A 1203 -21.21 3.09 5.33
CA SER A 1203 -22.43 3.92 5.33
C SER A 1203 -23.09 3.97 3.95
N PHE A 1204 -24.33 4.45 3.88
CA PHE A 1204 -25.07 4.53 2.61
C PHE A 1204 -24.44 5.49 1.58
N ALA A 1205 -23.63 6.44 2.03
CA ALA A 1205 -22.89 7.41 1.24
C ALA A 1205 -21.68 7.94 2.04
N ASP A 1206 -20.65 8.42 1.35
CA ASP A 1206 -19.45 9.00 1.98
C ASP A 1206 -19.85 10.21 2.84
N ASN A 1207 -19.60 10.14 4.15
CA ASN A 1207 -20.13 11.07 5.15
C ASN A 1207 -19.01 11.94 5.77
N TRP A 1208 -19.32 12.68 6.84
CA TRP A 1208 -18.33 13.36 7.69
C TRP A 1208 -17.92 12.47 8.87
N GLU A 1209 -16.72 11.89 8.84
CA GLU A 1209 -16.21 11.01 9.91
C GLU A 1209 -15.49 11.85 10.98
N PHE A 1210 -16.28 12.51 11.84
CA PHE A 1210 -15.85 13.19 13.07
C PHE A 1210 -14.69 14.20 12.93
N GLY A 1211 -14.62 14.87 11.79
CA GLY A 1211 -13.61 15.88 11.45
C GLY A 1211 -12.84 15.58 10.17
N ASP A 1212 -13.06 14.41 9.57
CA ASP A 1212 -12.35 13.89 8.40
C ASP A 1212 -13.33 13.53 7.26
N TYR A 1213 -12.94 13.87 6.02
CA TYR A 1213 -13.67 13.52 4.79
C TYR A 1213 -12.88 12.52 3.91
N THR A 1214 -11.64 12.17 4.29
CA THR A 1214 -10.77 11.21 3.57
C THR A 1214 -11.12 9.76 3.91
N GLN A 1215 -11.68 9.51 5.09
CA GLN A 1215 -12.24 8.21 5.50
C GLN A 1215 -13.59 7.94 4.81
N GLN A 1216 -13.54 7.70 3.49
CA GLN A 1216 -14.70 7.37 2.67
C GLN A 1216 -15.27 5.98 3.03
N PHE A 1217 -16.15 5.87 4.01
CA PHE A 1217 -16.84 4.60 4.35
C PHE A 1217 -17.98 4.23 3.39
N GLY A 1218 -18.41 5.16 2.51
CA GLY A 1218 -19.66 5.07 1.80
C GLY A 1218 -19.73 4.04 0.68
N LEU A 1219 -20.88 3.37 0.60
CA LEU A 1219 -21.37 2.61 -0.56
C LEU A 1219 -21.72 3.51 -1.77
N GLN A 1220 -21.83 4.83 -1.55
CA GLN A 1220 -21.94 5.84 -2.59
C GLN A 1220 -20.87 6.91 -2.42
N TYR A 1221 -20.27 7.33 -3.53
CA TYR A 1221 -19.45 8.52 -3.62
C TYR A 1221 -20.32 9.78 -3.45
N VAL A 1222 -19.80 10.80 -2.76
CA VAL A 1222 -20.43 12.12 -2.63
C VAL A 1222 -19.47 13.21 -3.13
N ASN A 1223 -19.90 13.97 -4.14
CA ASN A 1223 -19.19 15.17 -4.59
C ASN A 1223 -19.38 16.30 -3.56
N ARG A 1224 -18.32 16.66 -2.83
CA ARG A 1224 -18.37 17.69 -1.77
C ARG A 1224 -18.69 19.12 -2.25
N THR A 1225 -18.68 19.38 -3.56
CA THR A 1225 -18.97 20.70 -4.15
C THR A 1225 -20.36 20.79 -4.77
N SER A 1226 -20.92 19.69 -5.28
CA SER A 1226 -22.25 19.65 -5.91
C SER A 1226 -23.29 18.84 -5.13
N GLN A 1227 -22.89 18.16 -4.06
CA GLN A 1227 -23.65 17.14 -3.31
C GLN A 1227 -24.18 15.97 -4.17
N GLU A 1228 -23.68 15.80 -5.41
CA GLU A 1228 -24.02 14.69 -6.30
C GLU A 1228 -23.58 13.33 -5.72
N ARG A 1229 -24.48 12.33 -5.75
CA ARG A 1229 -24.21 10.95 -5.34
C ARG A 1229 -23.95 10.04 -6.55
N ARG A 1230 -23.02 9.09 -6.43
CA ARG A 1230 -22.81 8.01 -7.41
C ARG A 1230 -22.62 6.66 -6.70
N PHE A 1231 -23.18 5.58 -7.25
CA PHE A 1231 -23.04 4.23 -6.68
C PHE A 1231 -21.62 3.68 -6.85
N LYS A 1232 -21.04 3.09 -5.80
CA LYS A 1232 -19.80 2.31 -5.89
C LYS A 1232 -20.12 0.81 -6.07
N LYS A 1233 -19.17 0.05 -6.62
CA LYS A 1233 -19.27 -1.39 -6.93
C LYS A 1233 -19.68 -2.23 -5.72
N SER A 1234 -19.14 -1.93 -4.55
CA SER A 1234 -19.44 -2.63 -3.29
C SER A 1234 -20.92 -2.61 -2.93
N PHE A 1235 -21.68 -1.59 -3.34
CA PHE A 1235 -23.11 -1.50 -3.10
C PHE A 1235 -23.88 -2.52 -3.95
N PHE A 1236 -23.55 -2.61 -5.24
CA PHE A 1236 -24.11 -3.62 -6.14
C PHE A 1236 -23.79 -5.04 -5.66
N ASP A 1237 -22.51 -5.29 -5.33
CA ASP A 1237 -22.05 -6.60 -4.88
C ASP A 1237 -22.74 -7.04 -3.58
N LEU A 1238 -22.83 -6.16 -2.58
CA LEU A 1238 -23.49 -6.45 -1.30
C LEU A 1238 -24.99 -6.72 -1.47
N VAL A 1239 -25.69 -5.88 -2.25
CA VAL A 1239 -27.14 -6.05 -2.46
C VAL A 1239 -27.45 -7.27 -3.33
N ASP A 1240 -26.67 -7.56 -4.38
CA ASP A 1240 -26.82 -8.78 -5.18
C ASP A 1240 -26.48 -10.04 -4.36
N PHE A 1241 -25.46 -10.00 -3.50
CA PHE A 1241 -25.11 -11.11 -2.61
C PHE A 1241 -26.26 -11.46 -1.65
N VAL A 1242 -26.91 -10.46 -1.06
CA VAL A 1242 -28.07 -10.68 -0.19
C VAL A 1242 -29.30 -11.08 -1.00
N ALA A 1243 -29.63 -10.38 -2.08
CA ALA A 1243 -30.81 -10.66 -2.90
C ALA A 1243 -30.78 -12.07 -3.52
N THR A 1244 -29.60 -12.58 -3.90
CA THR A 1244 -29.43 -13.97 -4.37
C THR A 1244 -29.46 -15.03 -3.26
N ARG A 1245 -29.53 -14.62 -1.98
CA ARG A 1245 -29.50 -15.48 -0.79
C ARG A 1245 -30.67 -15.31 0.18
N MET A 1246 -31.57 -14.35 -0.03
CA MET A 1246 -32.88 -14.34 0.65
C MET A 1246 -33.77 -15.48 0.10
N GLY A 1247 -34.70 -15.97 0.91
CA GLY A 1247 -35.71 -16.92 0.44
C GLY A 1247 -36.59 -16.33 -0.67
N SER A 1248 -36.84 -17.12 -1.72
CA SER A 1248 -37.82 -16.78 -2.75
C SER A 1248 -39.24 -16.95 -2.19
N SER A 1249 -39.95 -15.84 -2.02
CA SER A 1249 -41.36 -15.78 -1.61
C SER A 1249 -42.32 -15.70 -2.80
#